data_AF-A0A834NNG3-F1
#
_entry.id   AF-A0A834NNG3-F1
#
_cell.length_a   1.000
_cell.length_b   1.000
_cell.length_c   1.000
_cell.angle_alpha   90.00
_cell.angle_beta   90.00
_cell.angle_gamma   90.00
#
_symmetry.space_group_name_H-M   'P 1'
#
loop_
_entity.id
_entity.type
_entity.pdbx_description
1 polymer ?
#
loop_
_entity_poly.entity_id
_entity_poly.type
_entity_poly.pdbx_seq_one_letter_code
_entity_poly.pdbx_strand_id
1 'polypeptide(L)'
;MRVVALLSGGKDSCFNMMQCIAAGHDVVAIANLYPVGKDELDSFMFQTVGHQGVDYIAEAMGLPIYREPTFGRSKMQEKLYHPTEDDEVEDLFRLLNKVKKQENIEGVSNGAVLSDYQRIRVENVCSRLGLISLSYLWRREQEDLLKEMIENSINAVIIKVAALGLEPRHLGKSILELQSHFAKIKEKYGVNVCGEGGEYETFTLDCPLFSKSIIIDKYESVVHSNDDIAPVGYLNFKKIHLRDKNNDLDMLSLRERLKSVSVKSPYDYISEVVGPELQDGCNLSEDETDEQACDDHNMKASNSGHFNPPSPVQVLYEEEDYPDIPVINKNQTGWFWFGGIAGKHSDAKSAMKEALEKLSSLVKKENLQISDIVAVTLYIKDMTNYASINEVYTSWLNKTNPPVRVCIECPLNIHVILDAIAYKEIQDCSDKKVHKRHTMHVQSISHWAPANIGPYSQAVRVGDIISVAGQIPLVPGSMTLLDLNIKRQCRLTLRHIDRIVKAMDTNTQLRDIVQGICFLTHPSYIPDARKEWEKRTNNAIVDYIVVPHLPRDAQVEWCVWAHRDNNRFEYEETGKCVGNFKVAIRRRWNYENNVSAIVCYLSTGSSNSTGNLAAETNLPSTELTTAELTEVFEYLLCKLTKGTQTINPTCNLRIFYKVGSSPGPNFVHNVLSQFSTRNLVSTIIPATHLHNFSTFLSICGIRHE
;
A
#
# COMPACT_ATOMS: atom_id res chain seq x y z
N MET A 1 18.56 -9.23 9.00
CA MET A 1 18.42 -10.39 8.10
C MET A 1 19.75 -10.66 7.43
N ARG A 2 20.08 -11.93 7.23
CA ARG A 2 21.13 -12.36 6.29
C ARG A 2 20.58 -12.30 4.86
N VAL A 3 21.28 -11.62 3.97
CA VAL A 3 20.79 -11.27 2.63
C VAL A 3 21.78 -11.71 1.56
N VAL A 4 21.28 -12.32 0.48
CA VAL A 4 22.02 -12.44 -0.77
C VAL A 4 21.71 -11.26 -1.68
N ALA A 5 22.71 -10.73 -2.37
CA ALA A 5 22.49 -9.71 -3.38
C ALA A 5 22.45 -10.30 -4.80
N LEU A 6 21.37 -10.02 -5.53
CA LEU A 6 21.33 -10.25 -6.97
C LEU A 6 22.16 -9.17 -7.65
N LEU A 7 23.32 -9.56 -8.18
CA LEU A 7 24.28 -8.66 -8.81
C LEU A 7 24.28 -8.88 -10.33
N SER A 8 24.02 -7.81 -11.09
CA SER A 8 24.18 -7.80 -12.55
C SER A 8 25.50 -7.18 -13.00
N GLY A 9 26.19 -6.49 -12.09
CA GLY A 9 27.35 -5.65 -12.37
C GLY A 9 27.01 -4.16 -12.51
N GLY A 10 25.73 -3.83 -12.72
CA GLY A 10 25.27 -2.45 -12.90
C GLY A 10 25.14 -1.63 -11.61
N LYS A 11 24.97 -0.32 -11.82
CA LYS A 11 24.82 0.70 -10.77
C LYS A 11 23.71 0.38 -9.77
N ASP A 12 22.57 -0.14 -10.25
CA ASP A 12 21.36 -0.32 -9.44
C ASP A 12 21.54 -1.44 -8.43
N SER A 13 22.14 -2.56 -8.86
CA SER A 13 22.46 -3.68 -7.98
C SER A 13 23.46 -3.30 -6.88
N CYS A 14 24.49 -2.51 -7.22
CA CYS A 14 25.47 -2.02 -6.25
C CYS A 14 24.84 -1.04 -5.25
N PHE A 15 24.03 -0.09 -5.73
CA PHE A 15 23.40 0.89 -4.87
C PHE A 15 22.32 0.27 -3.96
N ASN A 16 21.54 -0.71 -4.45
CA ASN A 16 20.56 -1.40 -3.60
C ASN A 16 21.24 -2.19 -2.46
N MET A 17 22.44 -2.73 -2.67
CA MET A 17 23.23 -3.32 -1.58
C MET A 17 23.62 -2.30 -0.52
N MET A 18 24.04 -1.09 -0.93
CA MET A 18 24.32 -0.01 0.02
C MET A 18 23.08 0.32 0.86
N GLN A 19 21.90 0.41 0.23
CA GLN A 19 20.63 0.61 0.94
C GLN A 19 20.32 -0.53 1.92
N CYS A 20 20.54 -1.79 1.52
CA CYS A 20 20.30 -2.94 2.40
C CYS A 20 21.20 -2.89 3.65
N ILE A 21 22.48 -2.55 3.47
CA ILE A 21 23.45 -2.45 4.57
C ILE A 21 23.11 -1.26 5.48
N ALA A 22 22.75 -0.11 4.90
CA ALA A 22 22.31 1.08 5.65
C ALA A 22 21.03 0.82 6.44
N ALA A 23 20.11 0.00 5.91
CA ALA A 23 18.91 -0.47 6.61
C ALA A 23 19.21 -1.55 7.69
N GLY A 24 20.48 -1.87 7.93
CA GLY A 24 20.91 -2.78 9.00
C GLY A 24 20.91 -4.26 8.61
N HIS A 25 20.73 -4.61 7.34
CA HIS A 25 20.87 -5.98 6.87
C HIS A 25 22.34 -6.37 6.73
N ASP A 26 22.60 -7.68 6.72
CA ASP A 26 23.92 -8.26 6.54
C ASP A 26 23.97 -8.94 5.16
N VAL A 27 24.71 -8.35 4.22
CA VAL A 27 24.88 -8.92 2.87
C VAL A 27 26.00 -9.94 2.93
N VAL A 28 25.63 -11.22 2.88
CA VAL A 28 26.55 -12.33 3.14
C VAL A 28 27.10 -12.98 1.87
N ALA A 29 26.43 -12.78 0.73
CA ALA A 29 26.80 -13.39 -0.53
C ALA A 29 26.25 -12.63 -1.73
N ILE A 30 26.84 -12.90 -2.90
CA ILE A 30 26.37 -12.43 -4.20
C ILE A 30 25.83 -13.62 -4.99
N ALA A 31 24.71 -13.41 -5.69
CA ALA A 31 24.15 -14.34 -6.65
C ALA A 31 24.08 -13.68 -8.04
N ASN A 32 24.52 -14.40 -9.06
CA ASN A 32 24.49 -13.93 -10.45
C ASN A 32 24.10 -15.07 -11.40
N LEU A 33 23.20 -14.78 -12.34
CA LEU A 33 22.97 -15.61 -13.52
C LEU A 33 23.80 -15.06 -14.68
N TYR A 34 24.42 -15.94 -15.46
CA TYR A 34 25.27 -15.55 -16.58
C TYR A 34 24.91 -16.29 -17.87
N PRO A 35 25.07 -15.65 -19.03
CA PRO A 35 24.71 -16.26 -20.30
C PRO A 35 25.75 -17.30 -20.74
N VAL A 36 25.31 -18.30 -21.53
CA VAL A 36 26.20 -19.32 -22.12
C VAL A 36 26.26 -19.15 -23.63
N GLY A 37 27.47 -19.04 -24.19
CA GLY A 37 27.73 -19.03 -25.64
C GLY A 37 27.51 -17.70 -26.37
N LYS A 38 26.71 -16.78 -25.84
CA LYS A 38 26.58 -15.39 -26.31
C LYS A 38 26.62 -14.43 -25.14
N ASP A 39 27.26 -13.28 -25.30
CA ASP A 39 27.39 -12.29 -24.22
C ASP A 39 26.15 -11.43 -24.03
N GLU A 40 25.37 -11.22 -25.11
CA GLU A 40 24.09 -10.54 -25.04
C GLU A 40 22.95 -11.52 -25.37
N LEU A 41 21.97 -11.55 -24.48
CA LEU A 41 20.70 -12.26 -24.62
C LEU A 41 19.56 -11.24 -24.57
N ASP A 42 18.52 -11.45 -25.37
CA ASP A 42 17.24 -10.71 -25.26
C ASP A 42 16.46 -11.15 -24.00
N SER A 43 17.03 -10.92 -22.82
CA SER A 43 16.41 -11.21 -21.51
C SER A 43 15.65 -10.00 -20.99
N PHE A 44 14.41 -10.23 -20.55
CA PHE A 44 13.59 -9.20 -19.90
C PHE A 44 13.92 -9.07 -18.41
N MET A 45 14.57 -10.08 -17.83
CA MET A 45 14.91 -10.13 -16.42
C MET A 45 16.31 -9.63 -16.11
N PHE A 46 17.32 -10.08 -16.85
CA PHE A 46 18.71 -10.02 -16.43
C PHE A 46 19.55 -9.25 -17.43
N GLN A 47 20.37 -8.33 -16.91
CA GLN A 47 21.49 -7.80 -17.66
C GLN A 47 22.51 -8.92 -17.88
N THR A 48 22.90 -9.12 -19.13
CA THR A 48 23.88 -10.15 -19.51
C THR A 48 25.20 -9.55 -19.97
N VAL A 49 25.19 -8.32 -20.50
CA VAL A 49 26.40 -7.59 -20.86
C VAL A 49 27.21 -7.25 -19.61
N GLY A 50 28.54 -7.41 -19.71
CA GLY A 50 29.48 -7.14 -18.62
C GLY A 50 29.61 -8.29 -17.60
N HIS A 51 28.96 -9.44 -17.84
CA HIS A 51 29.03 -10.61 -16.95
C HIS A 51 30.45 -11.11 -16.68
N GLN A 52 31.41 -10.82 -17.58
CA GLN A 52 32.82 -11.17 -17.43
C GLN A 52 33.50 -10.44 -16.25
N GLY A 53 32.94 -9.30 -15.83
CA GLY A 53 33.46 -8.49 -14.74
C GLY A 53 32.89 -8.83 -13.36
N VAL A 54 31.81 -9.63 -13.29
CA VAL A 54 31.04 -9.79 -12.05
C VAL A 54 31.85 -10.46 -10.93
N ASP A 55 32.72 -11.42 -11.26
CA ASP A 55 33.61 -12.06 -10.27
C ASP A 55 34.55 -11.03 -9.61
N TYR A 56 35.02 -10.03 -10.37
CA TYR A 56 35.86 -8.95 -9.85
C TYR A 56 35.12 -8.03 -8.88
N ILE A 57 33.80 -7.84 -9.06
CA ILE A 57 32.98 -7.09 -8.09
C ILE A 57 32.89 -7.86 -6.77
N ALA A 58 32.66 -9.17 -6.83
CA ALA A 58 32.60 -9.99 -5.64
C ALA A 58 33.94 -10.03 -4.89
N GLU A 59 35.05 -10.18 -5.62
CA GLU A 59 36.40 -10.10 -5.06
C GLU A 59 36.70 -8.72 -4.46
N ALA A 60 36.35 -7.64 -5.18
CA ALA A 60 36.50 -6.26 -4.68
C ALA A 60 35.67 -5.98 -3.43
N MET A 61 34.54 -6.66 -3.24
CA MET A 61 33.73 -6.55 -2.03
C MET A 61 34.23 -7.47 -0.90
N GLY A 62 34.95 -8.54 -1.22
CA GLY A 62 35.31 -9.59 -0.28
C GLY A 62 34.12 -10.49 0.08
N LEU A 63 33.21 -10.74 -0.86
CA LEU A 63 32.02 -11.57 -0.67
C LEU A 63 32.10 -12.89 -1.46
N PRO A 64 31.56 -14.00 -0.93
CA PRO A 64 31.39 -15.22 -1.72
C PRO A 64 30.40 -14.97 -2.85
N ILE A 65 30.70 -15.54 -4.02
CA ILE A 65 29.86 -15.46 -5.21
C ILE A 65 29.30 -16.82 -5.61
N TYR A 66 28.01 -16.84 -5.91
CA TYR A 66 27.29 -17.97 -6.46
C TYR A 66 26.84 -17.64 -7.87
N ARG A 67 27.42 -18.33 -8.84
CA ARG A 67 27.06 -18.19 -10.25
C ARG A 67 26.42 -19.46 -10.77
N GLU A 68 25.39 -19.30 -11.58
CA GLU A 68 24.75 -20.38 -12.32
C GLU A 68 24.51 -19.91 -13.77
N PRO A 69 24.70 -20.78 -14.77
CA PRO A 69 24.34 -20.46 -16.14
C PRO A 69 22.82 -20.30 -16.24
N THR A 70 22.38 -19.34 -17.06
CA THR A 70 20.97 -19.21 -17.47
C THR A 70 20.76 -19.92 -18.81
N PHE A 71 19.76 -20.80 -18.86
CA PHE A 71 19.35 -21.52 -20.06
C PHE A 71 17.91 -21.18 -20.46
N GLY A 72 17.11 -20.75 -19.48
CA GLY A 72 15.73 -20.33 -19.70
C GLY A 72 15.62 -19.10 -20.59
N ARG A 73 14.45 -18.95 -21.20
CA ARG A 73 14.08 -17.77 -22.00
C ARG A 73 12.94 -17.03 -21.33
N SER A 74 12.70 -15.77 -21.68
CA SER A 74 11.53 -15.02 -21.23
C SER A 74 10.25 -15.55 -21.89
N LYS A 75 9.77 -16.74 -21.48
CA LYS A 75 8.59 -17.41 -22.05
C LYS A 75 7.30 -16.80 -21.50
N MET A 76 7.20 -16.67 -20.18
CA MET A 76 6.05 -16.03 -19.56
C MET A 76 6.28 -14.53 -19.53
N GLN A 77 5.65 -13.82 -20.46
CA GLN A 77 5.80 -12.37 -20.58
C GLN A 77 4.66 -11.57 -19.93
N GLU A 78 3.68 -12.26 -19.37
CA GLU A 78 2.56 -11.62 -18.69
C GLU A 78 2.99 -10.87 -17.42
N LYS A 79 2.12 -9.95 -16.97
CA LYS A 79 2.36 -9.13 -15.77
C LYS A 79 2.61 -9.99 -14.54
N LEU A 80 1.90 -11.11 -14.43
CA LEU A 80 1.99 -12.04 -13.31
C LEU A 80 2.78 -13.26 -13.74
N TYR A 81 3.64 -13.72 -12.85
CA TYR A 81 4.44 -14.90 -13.11
C TYR A 81 3.82 -16.14 -12.44
N HIS A 82 3.67 -17.18 -13.23
CA HIS A 82 3.38 -18.53 -12.79
C HIS A 82 4.61 -19.40 -13.11
N PRO A 83 5.04 -20.31 -12.22
CA PRO A 83 6.16 -21.18 -12.50
C PRO A 83 6.03 -21.84 -13.86
N THR A 84 7.00 -21.59 -14.74
CA THR A 84 6.94 -21.98 -16.15
C THR A 84 8.22 -22.71 -16.51
N GLU A 85 8.07 -23.91 -17.07
CA GLU A 85 9.20 -24.76 -17.44
C GLU A 85 10.09 -24.10 -18.52
N ASP A 86 11.40 -24.22 -18.34
CA ASP A 86 12.47 -23.53 -19.09
C ASP A 86 12.34 -22.00 -19.21
N ASP A 87 11.68 -21.36 -18.25
CA ASP A 87 11.69 -19.91 -18.13
C ASP A 87 12.91 -19.44 -17.29
N GLU A 88 13.49 -18.29 -17.64
CA GLU A 88 14.67 -17.73 -16.98
C GLU A 88 14.46 -17.47 -15.46
N VAL A 89 13.21 -17.32 -15.03
CA VAL A 89 12.87 -17.17 -13.60
C VAL A 89 13.09 -18.46 -12.82
N GLU A 90 12.98 -19.64 -13.44
CA GLU A 90 13.25 -20.92 -12.77
C GLU A 90 14.76 -21.16 -12.58
N ASP A 91 15.60 -20.59 -13.45
CA ASP A 91 17.04 -20.54 -13.22
C ASP A 91 17.39 -19.69 -11.99
N LEU A 92 16.68 -18.57 -11.79
CA LEU A 92 16.81 -17.75 -10.58
C LEU A 92 16.36 -18.51 -9.33
N PHE A 93 15.25 -19.25 -9.42
CA PHE A 93 14.78 -20.11 -8.32
C PHE A 93 15.83 -21.14 -7.92
N ARG A 94 16.43 -21.83 -8.90
CA ARG A 94 17.49 -22.81 -8.67
C ARG A 94 18.71 -22.20 -7.99
N LEU A 95 19.18 -21.05 -8.49
CA LEU A 95 20.30 -20.31 -7.90
C LEU A 95 20.01 -19.89 -6.46
N LEU A 96 18.89 -19.23 -6.20
CA LEU A 96 18.54 -18.75 -4.85
C LEU A 96 18.29 -19.90 -3.86
N ASN A 97 17.73 -21.02 -4.31
CA ASN A 97 17.58 -22.22 -3.47
C ASN A 97 18.95 -22.80 -3.06
N LYS A 98 19.94 -22.78 -3.96
CA LYS A 98 21.31 -23.20 -3.65
C LYS A 98 21.94 -22.28 -2.60
N VAL A 99 21.86 -20.97 -2.80
CA VAL A 99 22.40 -19.99 -1.84
C VAL A 99 21.70 -20.10 -0.49
N LYS A 100 20.36 -20.26 -0.47
CA LYS A 100 19.60 -20.47 0.77
C LYS A 100 20.12 -21.64 1.60
N LYS A 101 20.41 -22.77 0.96
CA LYS A 101 20.92 -23.97 1.64
C LYS A 101 22.34 -23.80 2.18
N GLN A 102 23.16 -22.97 1.54
CA GLN A 102 24.58 -22.81 1.87
C GLN A 102 24.82 -21.65 2.86
N GLU A 103 24.09 -20.55 2.72
CA GLU A 103 24.33 -19.31 3.46
C GLU A 103 23.26 -18.95 4.50
N ASN A 104 22.19 -19.76 4.57
CA ASN A 104 21.05 -19.56 5.47
C ASN A 104 20.48 -18.13 5.39
N ILE A 105 20.22 -17.67 4.16
CA ILE A 105 19.67 -16.34 3.89
C ILE A 105 18.19 -16.26 4.22
N GLU A 106 17.74 -15.06 4.58
CA GLU A 106 16.37 -14.70 4.92
C GLU A 106 15.78 -13.70 3.91
N GLY A 107 16.62 -13.02 3.12
CA GLY A 107 16.18 -12.06 2.13
C GLY A 107 17.08 -11.96 0.90
N VAL A 108 16.57 -11.29 -0.13
CA VAL A 108 17.20 -11.13 -1.44
C VAL A 108 17.19 -9.65 -1.82
N SER A 109 18.36 -9.04 -1.92
CA SER A 109 18.56 -7.69 -2.46
C SER A 109 18.45 -7.72 -3.99
N ASN A 110 17.63 -6.85 -4.57
CA ASN A 110 17.49 -6.69 -6.02
C ASN A 110 17.38 -5.21 -6.41
N GLY A 111 18.04 -4.84 -7.50
CA GLY A 111 18.14 -3.45 -7.98
C GLY A 111 16.99 -2.99 -8.87
N ALA A 112 15.80 -3.59 -8.81
CA ALA A 112 14.67 -3.16 -9.66
C ALA A 112 14.23 -1.74 -9.29
N VAL A 113 14.13 -0.84 -10.28
CA VAL A 113 13.72 0.56 -10.07
C VAL A 113 12.27 0.81 -10.52
N LEU A 114 11.88 0.51 -11.76
CA LEU A 114 10.54 0.81 -12.27
C LEU A 114 9.84 -0.35 -13.01
N SER A 115 10.58 -1.38 -13.43
CA SER A 115 10.04 -2.60 -14.04
C SER A 115 9.21 -3.51 -13.11
N ASP A 116 7.88 -3.51 -13.26
CA ASP A 116 6.97 -4.38 -12.47
C ASP A 116 7.22 -5.85 -12.83
N TYR A 117 7.65 -6.10 -14.07
CA TYR A 117 7.99 -7.41 -14.60
C TYR A 117 9.10 -8.08 -13.78
N GLN A 118 10.18 -7.36 -13.52
CA GLN A 118 11.33 -7.85 -12.76
C GLN A 118 10.98 -8.06 -11.29
N ARG A 119 10.36 -7.05 -10.67
CA ARG A 119 9.96 -7.10 -9.26
C ARG A 119 9.06 -8.30 -8.97
N ILE A 120 8.01 -8.49 -9.76
CA ILE A 120 7.03 -9.57 -9.53
C ILE A 120 7.68 -10.95 -9.63
N ARG A 121 8.63 -11.15 -10.54
CA ARG A 121 9.34 -12.43 -10.72
C ARG A 121 10.29 -12.72 -9.56
N VAL A 122 11.03 -11.71 -9.09
CA VAL A 122 11.87 -11.86 -7.89
C VAL A 122 11.00 -12.13 -6.65
N GLU A 123 9.90 -11.40 -6.47
CA GLU A 123 8.94 -11.64 -5.38
C GLU A 123 8.33 -13.05 -5.45
N ASN A 124 8.00 -13.56 -6.64
CA ASN A 124 7.48 -14.92 -6.81
C ASN A 124 8.50 -15.98 -6.34
N VAL A 125 9.76 -15.87 -6.76
CA VAL A 125 10.83 -16.78 -6.34
C VAL A 125 11.06 -16.68 -4.83
N CYS A 126 11.11 -15.45 -4.29
CA CYS A 126 11.27 -15.22 -2.85
C CYS A 126 10.13 -15.85 -2.06
N SER A 127 8.87 -15.64 -2.48
CA SER A 127 7.68 -16.20 -1.84
C SER A 127 7.72 -17.73 -1.79
N ARG A 128 8.07 -18.39 -2.91
CA ARG A 128 8.22 -19.85 -2.98
C ARG A 128 9.33 -20.39 -2.10
N LEU A 129 10.39 -19.61 -1.91
CA LEU A 129 11.52 -19.96 -1.05
C LEU A 129 11.35 -19.48 0.39
N GLY A 130 10.26 -18.79 0.76
CA GLY A 130 10.11 -18.18 2.08
C GLY A 130 11.21 -17.16 2.41
N LEU A 131 11.60 -16.35 1.41
CA LEU A 131 12.56 -15.25 1.52
C LEU A 131 11.83 -13.91 1.38
N ILE A 132 12.42 -12.84 1.92
CA ILE A 132 11.92 -11.46 1.77
C ILE A 132 12.67 -10.75 0.63
N SER A 133 11.93 -10.17 -0.31
CA SER A 133 12.51 -9.34 -1.38
C SER A 133 12.80 -7.92 -0.88
N LEU A 134 14.02 -7.42 -1.12
CA LEU A 134 14.49 -6.10 -0.72
C LEU A 134 14.79 -5.26 -1.97
N SER A 135 13.84 -4.41 -2.35
CA SER A 135 13.86 -3.58 -3.56
C SER A 135 13.80 -2.10 -3.17
N TYR A 136 14.84 -1.60 -2.48
CA TYR A 136 14.86 -0.24 -1.92
C TYR A 136 14.74 0.87 -2.98
N LEU A 137 15.12 0.57 -4.22
CA LEU A 137 15.09 1.53 -5.33
C LEU A 137 13.72 1.60 -6.02
N TRP A 138 12.82 0.66 -5.71
CA TRP A 138 11.56 0.48 -6.41
C TRP A 138 10.66 1.72 -6.33
N ARG A 139 10.16 2.17 -7.49
CA ARG A 139 9.30 3.35 -7.70
C ARG A 139 9.83 4.67 -7.14
N ARG A 140 11.14 4.78 -6.89
CA ARG A 140 11.79 6.06 -6.62
C ARG A 140 11.78 6.94 -7.87
N GLU A 141 11.82 8.26 -7.69
CA GLU A 141 12.01 9.21 -8.79
C GLU A 141 13.43 9.04 -9.36
N GLN A 142 13.52 8.92 -10.68
CA GLN A 142 14.72 8.42 -11.37
C GLN A 142 15.83 9.47 -11.47
N GLU A 143 15.53 10.77 -11.57
CA GLU A 143 16.56 11.82 -11.58
C GLU A 143 17.23 11.94 -10.21
N ASP A 144 16.44 12.02 -9.15
CA ASP A 144 16.88 12.04 -7.77
C ASP A 144 17.64 10.77 -7.42
N LEU A 145 17.19 9.62 -7.91
CA LEU A 145 17.89 8.34 -7.70
C LEU A 145 19.26 8.32 -8.36
N LEU A 146 19.37 8.69 -9.64
CA LEU A 146 20.66 8.72 -10.34
C LEU A 146 21.61 9.73 -9.68
N LYS A 147 21.11 10.91 -9.33
CA LYS A 147 21.87 11.92 -8.60
C LYS A 147 22.38 11.40 -7.27
N GLU A 148 21.53 10.72 -6.50
CA GLU A 148 21.91 10.14 -5.22
C GLU A 148 22.96 9.02 -5.37
N MET A 149 22.87 8.19 -6.41
CA MET A 149 23.92 7.20 -6.71
C MET A 149 25.29 7.86 -6.93
N ILE A 150 25.32 8.94 -7.71
CA ILE A 150 26.53 9.71 -8.01
C ILE A 150 27.09 10.35 -6.72
N GLU A 151 26.23 10.99 -5.93
CA GLU A 151 26.60 11.62 -4.65
C GLU A 151 27.13 10.60 -3.63
N ASN A 152 26.63 9.36 -3.68
CA ASN A 152 27.10 8.24 -2.86
C ASN A 152 28.28 7.47 -3.49
N SER A 153 28.98 8.09 -4.45
CA SER A 153 30.22 7.56 -5.06
C SER A 153 30.03 6.22 -5.79
N ILE A 154 28.87 5.98 -6.40
CA ILE A 154 28.74 4.91 -7.40
C ILE A 154 29.46 5.36 -8.67
N ASN A 155 30.65 4.82 -8.90
CA ASN A 155 31.39 5.01 -10.14
C ASN A 155 31.07 3.86 -11.11
N ALA A 156 30.10 4.09 -11.98
CA ALA A 156 29.70 3.14 -13.01
C ALA A 156 29.86 3.73 -14.41
N VAL A 157 30.27 2.90 -15.36
CA VAL A 157 30.44 3.24 -16.77
C VAL A 157 29.36 2.60 -17.62
N ILE A 158 28.97 3.26 -18.70
CA ILE A 158 28.01 2.72 -19.67
C ILE A 158 28.68 1.62 -20.48
N ILE A 159 28.08 0.43 -20.48
CA ILE A 159 28.60 -0.75 -21.19
C ILE A 159 27.68 -1.23 -22.29
N LYS A 160 26.44 -0.72 -22.36
CA LYS A 160 25.49 -0.99 -23.44
C LYS A 160 24.67 0.27 -23.67
N VAL A 161 24.33 0.53 -24.92
CA VAL A 161 23.36 1.54 -25.32
C VAL A 161 22.38 0.91 -26.30
N ALA A 162 21.10 1.26 -26.18
CA ALA A 162 20.03 0.76 -27.04
C ALA A 162 18.84 1.74 -27.13
N ALA A 163 19.10 3.05 -27.06
CA ALA A 163 18.06 4.08 -27.04
C ALA A 163 18.42 5.30 -27.88
N LEU A 164 17.38 5.98 -28.37
CA LEU A 164 17.50 7.22 -29.15
C LEU A 164 18.26 8.28 -28.36
N GLY A 165 19.27 8.89 -28.98
CA GLY A 165 20.14 9.88 -28.35
C GLY A 165 21.30 9.27 -27.55
N LEU A 166 21.40 7.94 -27.46
CA LEU A 166 22.59 7.23 -27.02
C LEU A 166 23.26 6.54 -28.22
N GLU A 167 24.59 6.62 -28.27
CA GLU A 167 25.39 6.16 -29.39
C GLU A 167 26.60 5.38 -28.87
N PRO A 168 27.24 4.52 -29.69
CA PRO A 168 28.43 3.76 -29.28
C PRO A 168 29.57 4.62 -28.72
N ARG A 169 29.66 5.91 -29.09
CA ARG A 169 30.63 6.88 -28.52
C ARG A 169 30.42 7.19 -27.02
N HIS A 170 29.28 6.81 -26.45
CA HIS A 170 28.98 6.95 -25.03
C HIS A 170 29.45 5.74 -24.21
N LEU A 171 29.76 4.61 -24.85
CA LEU A 171 30.29 3.43 -24.18
C LEU A 171 31.63 3.77 -23.50
N GLY A 172 31.78 3.32 -22.26
CA GLY A 172 32.94 3.56 -21.40
C GLY A 172 32.91 4.87 -20.62
N LYS A 173 32.00 5.80 -20.93
CA LYS A 173 31.82 7.03 -20.14
C LYS A 173 31.08 6.73 -18.84
N SER A 174 31.42 7.47 -17.79
CA SER A 174 30.77 7.34 -16.48
C SER A 174 29.37 7.94 -16.46
N ILE A 175 28.53 7.45 -15.54
CA ILE A 175 27.20 8.03 -15.28
C ILE A 175 27.29 9.50 -14.82
N LEU A 176 28.39 9.90 -14.16
CA LEU A 176 28.66 11.28 -13.78
C LEU A 176 28.89 12.17 -15.01
N GLU A 177 29.76 11.74 -15.93
CA GLU A 177 30.05 12.48 -17.17
C GLU A 177 28.80 12.63 -18.05
N LEU A 178 27.91 11.64 -18.02
CA LEU A 178 26.70 11.62 -18.85
C LEU A 178 25.46 12.18 -18.15
N GLN A 179 25.54 12.58 -16.87
CA GLN A 179 24.38 13.04 -16.12
C GLN A 179 23.61 14.17 -16.83
N SER A 180 24.34 15.18 -17.32
CA SER A 180 23.75 16.30 -18.05
C SER A 180 23.20 15.90 -19.42
N HIS A 181 23.77 14.86 -20.04
CA HIS A 181 23.28 14.31 -21.31
C HIS A 181 21.96 13.57 -21.11
N PHE A 182 21.85 12.76 -20.06
CA PHE A 182 20.62 12.02 -19.71
C PHE A 182 19.43 12.95 -19.50
N ALA A 183 19.62 14.07 -18.77
CA ALA A 183 18.56 15.07 -18.59
C ALA A 183 18.06 15.64 -19.93
N LYS A 184 18.97 15.96 -20.85
CA LYS A 184 18.62 16.49 -22.18
C LYS A 184 17.86 15.49 -23.04
N ILE A 185 18.28 14.22 -23.06
CA ILE A 185 17.60 13.20 -23.86
C ILE A 185 16.28 12.73 -23.24
N LYS A 186 16.13 12.81 -21.91
CA LYS A 186 14.82 12.67 -21.24
C LYS A 186 13.85 13.73 -21.74
N GLU A 187 14.24 15.01 -21.71
CA GLU A 187 13.38 16.11 -22.16
C GLU A 187 13.04 15.99 -23.65
N LYS A 188 14.02 15.62 -24.48
CA LYS A 188 13.85 15.58 -25.94
C LYS A 188 13.14 14.34 -26.46
N TYR A 189 13.40 13.19 -25.84
CA TYR A 189 13.02 11.87 -26.37
C TYR A 189 12.27 10.98 -25.37
N GLY A 190 12.10 11.41 -24.12
CA GLY A 190 11.43 10.63 -23.08
C GLY A 190 12.25 9.47 -22.52
N VAL A 191 13.56 9.45 -22.77
CA VAL A 191 14.50 8.42 -22.26
C VAL A 191 14.51 8.42 -20.73
N ASN A 192 14.51 7.24 -20.13
CA ASN A 192 14.65 7.07 -18.69
C ASN A 192 16.09 7.34 -18.24
N VAL A 193 16.27 8.32 -17.36
CA VAL A 193 17.61 8.71 -16.88
C VAL A 193 18.35 7.60 -16.12
N CYS A 194 17.63 6.64 -15.52
CA CYS A 194 18.21 5.46 -14.88
C CYS A 194 18.40 4.28 -15.85
N GLY A 195 18.06 4.42 -17.14
CA GLY A 195 18.23 3.36 -18.14
C GLY A 195 17.20 2.24 -18.05
N GLU A 196 16.06 2.48 -17.39
CA GLU A 196 14.98 1.51 -17.28
C GLU A 196 14.47 1.10 -18.67
N GLY A 197 14.08 -0.17 -18.81
CA GLY A 197 13.66 -0.73 -20.10
C GLY A 197 14.81 -1.14 -21.02
N GLY A 198 16.06 -1.10 -20.53
CA GLY A 198 17.23 -1.55 -21.28
C GLY A 198 17.84 -0.49 -22.20
N GLU A 199 17.47 0.77 -22.01
CA GLU A 199 17.98 1.91 -22.81
C GLU A 199 19.50 2.03 -22.76
N TYR A 200 20.08 1.73 -21.59
CA TYR A 200 21.51 1.52 -21.40
C TYR A 200 21.77 0.58 -20.24
N GLU A 201 22.93 -0.07 -20.23
CA GLU A 201 23.40 -0.85 -19.09
C GLU A 201 24.73 -0.30 -18.59
N THR A 202 25.02 -0.57 -17.32
CA THR A 202 26.24 -0.09 -16.67
C THR A 202 27.07 -1.20 -16.08
N PHE A 203 28.34 -0.93 -15.85
CA PHE A 203 29.22 -1.73 -15.02
C PHE A 203 29.87 -0.85 -13.96
N THR A 204 29.76 -1.24 -12.70
CA THR A 204 30.28 -0.49 -11.55
C THR A 204 31.75 -0.80 -11.38
N LEU A 205 32.60 0.19 -11.67
CA LEU A 205 34.05 0.10 -11.49
C LEU A 205 34.44 0.34 -10.05
N ASP A 206 33.68 1.17 -9.36
CA ASP A 206 33.95 1.47 -7.98
C ASP A 206 32.72 1.90 -7.18
N CYS A 207 32.70 1.55 -5.90
CA CYS A 207 31.77 2.11 -4.92
C CYS A 207 32.32 1.99 -3.49
N PRO A 208 31.68 2.60 -2.49
CA PRO A 208 32.12 2.54 -1.09
C PRO A 208 32.21 1.11 -0.52
N LEU A 209 31.46 0.16 -1.05
CA LEU A 209 31.51 -1.24 -0.59
C LEU A 209 32.77 -1.98 -1.05
N PHE A 210 33.46 -1.48 -2.08
CA PHE A 210 34.63 -2.13 -2.65
C PHE A 210 35.89 -1.76 -1.85
N SER A 211 36.68 -2.73 -1.43
CA SER A 211 38.04 -2.50 -0.93
C SER A 211 39.06 -2.29 -2.06
N LYS A 212 38.77 -2.76 -3.27
CA LYS A 212 39.60 -2.60 -4.47
C LYS A 212 38.81 -1.97 -5.61
N SER A 213 39.40 -1.03 -6.33
CA SER A 213 38.77 -0.48 -7.56
C SER A 213 38.99 -1.45 -8.73
N ILE A 214 38.02 -1.54 -9.62
CA ILE A 214 38.10 -2.36 -10.82
C ILE A 214 38.62 -1.50 -11.99
N ILE A 215 39.64 -1.99 -12.68
CA ILE A 215 40.23 -1.33 -13.84
C ILE A 215 40.02 -2.20 -15.08
N ILE A 216 39.38 -1.64 -16.11
CA ILE A 216 39.25 -2.30 -17.41
C ILE A 216 40.47 -1.94 -18.25
N ASP A 217 41.42 -2.88 -18.39
CA ASP A 217 42.63 -2.68 -19.18
C ASP A 217 42.37 -2.75 -20.68
N LYS A 218 41.48 -3.66 -21.09
CA LYS A 218 41.19 -3.93 -22.49
C LYS A 218 39.75 -4.38 -22.66
N TYR A 219 39.08 -3.79 -23.63
CA TYR A 219 37.74 -4.15 -24.06
C TYR A 219 37.62 -4.03 -25.57
N GLU A 220 36.57 -4.61 -26.12
CA GLU A 220 36.16 -4.50 -27.51
C GLU A 220 34.77 -3.88 -27.57
N SER A 221 34.56 -2.89 -28.44
CA SER A 221 33.25 -2.31 -28.68
C SER A 221 32.56 -3.09 -29.80
N VAL A 222 31.46 -3.75 -29.48
CA VAL A 222 30.66 -4.53 -30.43
C VAL A 222 29.42 -3.72 -30.80
N VAL A 223 29.22 -3.46 -32.09
CA VAL A 223 27.98 -2.86 -32.60
C VAL A 223 27.08 -4.01 -33.05
N HIS A 224 26.00 -4.25 -32.30
CA HIS A 224 25.06 -5.33 -32.56
C HIS A 224 24.04 -4.95 -33.64
N SER A 225 23.52 -3.71 -33.58
CA SER A 225 22.75 -3.10 -34.66
C SER A 225 23.22 -1.65 -34.85
N ASN A 226 23.37 -1.24 -36.10
CA ASN A 226 23.72 0.14 -36.45
C ASN A 226 22.50 0.83 -37.08
N ASP A 227 21.38 0.80 -36.37
CA ASP A 227 20.15 1.49 -36.77
C ASP A 227 20.35 3.00 -36.72
N ASP A 228 19.85 3.73 -37.71
CA ASP A 228 19.98 5.19 -37.81
C ASP A 228 19.24 5.94 -36.68
N ILE A 229 18.30 5.27 -36.01
CA ILE A 229 17.43 5.82 -34.96
C ILE A 229 17.89 5.37 -33.58
N ALA A 230 18.17 4.09 -33.38
CA ALA A 230 18.57 3.53 -32.07
C ALA A 230 19.67 2.47 -32.22
N PRO A 231 20.94 2.89 -32.37
CA PRO A 231 22.04 1.95 -32.50
C PRO A 231 22.23 1.15 -31.21
N VAL A 232 22.40 -0.17 -31.36
CA VAL A 232 22.70 -1.08 -30.25
C VAL A 232 24.18 -1.39 -30.25
N GLY A 233 24.88 -0.98 -29.20
CA GLY A 233 26.30 -1.26 -29.02
C GLY A 233 26.62 -1.62 -27.59
N TYR A 234 27.62 -2.48 -27.38
CA TYR A 234 28.06 -2.88 -26.06
C TYR A 234 29.57 -3.13 -25.95
N LEU A 235 30.07 -3.13 -24.72
CA LEU A 235 31.46 -3.43 -24.39
C LEU A 235 31.63 -4.90 -24.01
N ASN A 236 32.62 -5.54 -24.63
CA ASN A 236 33.07 -6.88 -24.30
C ASN A 236 34.43 -6.80 -23.60
N PHE A 237 34.47 -7.09 -22.31
CA PHE A 237 35.69 -6.99 -21.52
C PHE A 237 36.66 -8.14 -21.84
N LYS A 238 37.89 -7.79 -22.19
CA LYS A 238 38.95 -8.75 -22.52
C LYS A 238 39.97 -8.91 -21.40
N LYS A 239 40.24 -7.84 -20.66
CA LYS A 239 41.18 -7.83 -19.53
C LYS A 239 40.75 -6.82 -18.48
N ILE A 240 40.66 -7.29 -17.24
CA ILE A 240 40.30 -6.54 -16.05
C ILE A 240 41.35 -6.86 -14.98
N HIS A 241 41.69 -5.88 -14.14
CA HIS A 241 42.42 -6.13 -12.90
C HIS A 241 41.85 -5.33 -11.74
N LEU A 242 42.16 -5.75 -10.52
CA LEU A 242 41.84 -5.01 -9.30
C LEU A 242 43.02 -4.14 -8.88
N ARG A 243 42.72 -2.91 -8.47
CA ARG A 243 43.68 -1.97 -7.89
C ARG A 243 43.29 -1.68 -6.46
N ASP A 244 44.21 -1.93 -5.53
CA ASP A 244 43.97 -1.65 -4.11
C ASP A 244 43.76 -0.14 -3.88
N LYS A 245 42.79 0.19 -3.02
CA LYS A 245 42.47 1.59 -2.70
C LYS A 245 43.27 2.13 -1.52
N ASN A 246 43.50 1.28 -0.50
CA ASN A 246 44.29 1.50 0.71
C ASN A 246 44.39 0.15 1.48
N ASN A 247 45.50 -0.10 2.20
CA ASN A 247 45.79 -1.40 2.80
C ASN A 247 44.82 -1.85 3.93
N ASP A 248 44.04 -0.94 4.53
CA ASP A 248 43.21 -1.26 5.70
C ASP A 248 41.73 -1.56 5.38
N LEU A 249 41.26 -1.29 4.14
CA LEU A 249 39.85 -1.48 3.77
C LEU A 249 39.43 -2.95 3.73
N ASP A 250 40.36 -3.85 3.40
CA ASP A 250 40.13 -5.30 3.37
C ASP A 250 39.79 -5.86 4.76
N MET A 251 40.23 -5.18 5.83
CA MET A 251 39.95 -5.59 7.23
C MET A 251 38.60 -5.07 7.74
N LEU A 252 37.99 -4.10 7.06
CA LEU A 252 36.71 -3.51 7.45
C LEU A 252 35.55 -4.34 6.91
N SER A 253 34.51 -4.50 7.73
CA SER A 253 33.22 -5.01 7.28
C SER A 253 32.56 -4.06 6.28
N LEU A 254 31.65 -4.57 5.45
CA LEU A 254 30.90 -3.74 4.50
C LEU A 254 30.16 -2.57 5.18
N ARG A 255 29.64 -2.79 6.40
CA ARG A 255 29.00 -1.76 7.20
C ARG A 255 29.97 -0.66 7.62
N GLU A 256 31.18 -1.02 8.01
CA GLU A 256 32.22 -0.05 8.39
C GLU A 256 32.70 0.77 7.20
N ARG A 257 32.86 0.13 6.03
CA ARG A 257 33.18 0.83 4.78
C ARG A 257 32.11 1.87 4.41
N LEU A 258 30.85 1.61 4.76
CA LEU A 258 29.73 2.52 4.48
C LEU A 258 29.61 3.68 5.48
N LYS A 259 30.20 3.60 6.68
CA LYS A 259 30.06 4.63 7.75
C LYS A 259 30.54 6.02 7.32
N SER A 260 31.48 6.11 6.38
CA SER A 260 31.99 7.38 5.86
C SER A 260 31.09 8.00 4.79
N VAL A 261 29.99 7.35 4.43
CA VAL A 261 29.07 7.78 3.37
C VAL A 261 27.70 8.07 3.98
N SER A 262 27.13 9.22 3.62
CA SER A 262 25.82 9.65 4.10
C SER A 262 24.69 9.01 3.29
N VAL A 263 24.56 7.68 3.39
CA VAL A 263 23.44 6.95 2.78
C VAL A 263 22.16 7.31 3.53
N LYS A 264 21.12 7.73 2.79
CA LYS A 264 19.84 8.13 3.37
C LYS A 264 19.18 6.96 4.10
N SER A 265 18.70 7.25 5.31
CA SER A 265 17.87 6.35 6.10
C SER A 265 16.42 6.33 5.59
N PRO A 266 15.61 5.32 5.97
CA PRO A 266 14.16 5.32 5.73
C PRO A 266 13.44 6.62 6.13
N TYR A 267 13.91 7.31 7.18
CA TYR A 267 13.29 8.54 7.67
C TYR A 267 13.56 9.75 6.77
N ASP A 268 14.69 9.77 6.06
CA ASP A 268 15.05 10.85 5.13
C ASP A 268 14.11 10.87 3.92
N TYR A 269 13.59 9.71 3.49
CA TYR A 269 12.59 9.62 2.41
C TYR A 269 11.17 10.02 2.85
N ILE A 270 11.02 10.39 4.13
CA ILE A 270 9.77 10.90 4.69
C ILE A 270 9.99 12.25 5.38
N SER A 271 11.05 12.99 5.04
CA SER A 271 11.41 14.26 5.66
C SER A 271 10.30 15.30 5.60
N GLU A 272 9.47 15.29 4.56
CA GLU A 272 8.27 16.15 4.46
C GLU A 272 7.19 15.79 5.49
N VAL A 273 7.22 14.56 5.99
CA VAL A 273 6.35 14.05 7.04
C VAL A 273 6.95 14.25 8.42
N VAL A 274 8.26 14.13 8.62
CA VAL A 274 8.90 14.19 9.96
C VAL A 274 9.59 15.52 10.27
N GLY A 275 9.87 16.34 9.25
CA GLY A 275 10.59 17.61 9.41
C GLY A 275 9.81 18.64 10.23
N PRO A 276 10.50 19.67 10.76
CA PRO A 276 9.88 20.73 11.55
C PRO A 276 8.71 21.38 10.79
N GLU A 277 7.63 21.71 11.49
CA GLU A 277 6.53 22.47 10.88
C GLU A 277 7.07 23.85 10.56
N LEU A 278 7.19 24.17 9.26
CA LEU A 278 7.27 25.56 8.85
C LEU A 278 5.96 26.20 9.32
N GLN A 279 6.03 27.25 10.12
CA GLN A 279 4.86 28.08 10.40
C GLN A 279 4.37 28.61 9.05
N ASP A 280 3.29 28.05 8.52
CA ASP A 280 2.62 28.58 7.34
C ASP A 280 2.18 30.00 7.66
N GLY A 281 2.84 31.00 7.05
CA GLY A 281 2.49 32.42 7.14
C GLY A 281 1.19 32.78 6.41
N CYS A 282 0.31 31.81 6.17
CA CYS A 282 -1.02 32.04 5.60
C CYS A 282 -2.02 32.20 6.74
N ASN A 283 -2.00 33.39 7.35
CA ASN A 283 -3.11 33.93 8.12
C ASN A 283 -4.35 34.01 7.22
N LEU A 284 -5.22 33.00 7.28
CA LEU A 284 -6.64 33.21 7.08
C LEU A 284 -7.22 33.49 8.47
N SER A 285 -7.32 34.78 8.77
CA SER A 285 -8.08 35.42 9.84
C SER A 285 -8.71 34.49 10.89
N GLU A 286 -8.03 34.31 12.01
CA GLU A 286 -8.69 34.05 13.29
C GLU A 286 -8.28 35.18 14.24
N ASP A 287 -9.29 35.94 14.66
CA ASP A 287 -9.22 36.88 15.77
C ASP A 287 -8.89 36.09 17.05
N GLU A 288 -7.62 36.04 17.42
CA GLU A 288 -7.22 35.70 18.79
C GLU A 288 -6.60 36.94 19.44
N THR A 289 -7.43 37.64 20.21
CA THR A 289 -6.99 38.59 21.23
C THR A 289 -6.34 37.84 22.38
N ASP A 290 -5.11 38.26 22.66
CA ASP A 290 -4.42 38.29 23.96
C ASP A 290 -4.29 36.98 24.74
N GLU A 291 -3.07 36.44 24.73
CA GLU A 291 -2.33 36.24 26.00
C GLU A 291 -0.82 36.32 25.75
N GLN A 292 -0.27 37.47 26.13
CA GLN A 292 1.14 37.81 26.07
C GLN A 292 1.68 37.75 27.51
N ALA A 293 2.51 36.75 27.84
CA ALA A 293 3.35 36.79 29.03
C ALA A 293 4.58 35.87 28.93
N CYS A 294 5.72 36.54 28.68
CA CYS A 294 7.02 36.35 29.32
C CYS A 294 7.82 35.05 29.11
N ASP A 295 8.81 35.17 28.23
CA ASP A 295 10.07 34.43 28.30
C ASP A 295 10.74 34.59 29.68
N ASP A 296 11.15 33.48 30.29
CA ASP A 296 12.36 33.49 31.11
C ASP A 296 13.08 32.13 31.09
N HIS A 297 14.41 32.22 31.03
CA HIS A 297 15.35 31.10 30.91
C HIS A 297 15.48 30.26 32.21
N ASN A 298 15.91 29.01 32.03
CA ASN A 298 16.38 28.00 33.00
C ASN A 298 15.33 27.10 33.68
N MET A 299 15.27 25.83 33.26
CA MET A 299 15.62 24.71 34.14
C MET A 299 15.73 23.37 33.39
N LYS A 300 16.77 22.61 33.72
CA LYS A 300 16.93 21.19 33.37
C LYS A 300 15.94 20.33 34.16
N ALA A 301 15.53 19.24 33.52
CA ALA A 301 15.14 17.95 34.08
C ALA A 301 13.72 17.80 34.70
N SER A 302 13.21 16.58 34.46
CA SER A 302 12.03 15.91 35.02
C SER A 302 10.66 16.50 34.72
N ASN A 303 10.02 15.97 33.68
CA ASN A 303 8.59 15.67 33.73
C ASN A 303 8.37 14.22 33.26
N SER A 304 8.62 13.31 34.19
CA SER A 304 7.97 11.99 34.21
C SER A 304 6.49 12.19 34.54
N GLY A 305 5.72 12.74 33.58
CA GLY A 305 4.27 12.71 33.64
C GLY A 305 3.83 11.30 33.27
N HIS A 306 3.66 10.43 34.28
CA HIS A 306 2.82 9.25 34.12
C HIS A 306 1.43 9.75 33.75
N PHE A 307 1.11 9.73 32.45
CA PHE A 307 -0.28 9.73 32.02
C PHE A 307 -0.86 8.42 32.55
N ASN A 308 -1.58 8.51 33.66
CA ASN A 308 -2.47 7.42 34.04
C ASN A 308 -3.45 7.27 32.87
N PRO A 309 -3.47 6.12 32.17
CA PRO A 309 -4.54 5.87 31.22
C PRO A 309 -5.86 5.99 32.00
N PRO A 310 -6.89 6.67 31.47
CA PRO A 310 -8.20 6.55 32.06
C PRO A 310 -8.52 5.06 32.13
N SER A 311 -9.01 4.63 33.29
CA SER A 311 -9.39 3.24 33.56
C SER A 311 -10.15 2.68 32.36
N PRO A 312 -9.89 1.42 31.92
CA PRO A 312 -10.68 0.81 30.85
C PRO A 312 -12.15 0.94 31.23
N VAL A 313 -12.92 1.69 30.43
CA VAL A 313 -14.36 1.74 30.61
C VAL A 313 -14.84 0.30 30.46
N GLN A 314 -15.26 -0.31 31.57
CA GLN A 314 -15.91 -1.61 31.55
C GLN A 314 -17.25 -1.41 30.86
N VAL A 315 -17.26 -1.60 29.53
CA VAL A 315 -18.47 -1.63 28.74
C VAL A 315 -19.20 -2.92 29.13
N LEU A 316 -20.26 -2.80 29.92
CA LEU A 316 -21.21 -3.87 30.15
C LEU A 316 -21.87 -4.18 28.80
N TYR A 317 -21.45 -5.26 28.17
CA TYR A 317 -22.13 -5.80 26.99
C TYR A 317 -23.50 -6.30 27.42
N GLU A 318 -24.57 -5.74 26.88
CA GLU A 318 -25.83 -6.50 26.83
C GLU A 318 -25.53 -7.77 26.03
N GLU A 319 -25.82 -8.94 26.60
CA GLU A 319 -25.62 -10.28 26.01
C GLU A 319 -26.57 -10.53 24.83
N GLU A 320 -26.71 -9.58 23.92
CA GLU A 320 -27.53 -9.74 22.73
C GLU A 320 -26.71 -10.49 21.66
N ASP A 321 -27.23 -11.59 21.11
CA ASP A 321 -26.56 -12.35 20.05
C ASP A 321 -26.55 -11.56 18.73
N TYR A 322 -25.46 -11.66 17.95
CA TYR A 322 -25.33 -10.94 16.67
C TYR A 322 -26.19 -11.62 15.58
N PRO A 323 -26.87 -10.88 14.69
CA PRO A 323 -27.71 -11.48 13.65
C PRO A 323 -26.89 -12.36 12.68
N ASP A 324 -27.22 -13.65 12.56
CA ASP A 324 -26.52 -14.61 11.69
C ASP A 324 -27.21 -14.80 10.34
N ILE A 325 -27.51 -13.69 9.67
CA ILE A 325 -28.21 -13.69 8.38
C ILE A 325 -27.36 -12.89 7.39
N PRO A 326 -26.39 -13.53 6.71
CA PRO A 326 -25.56 -12.84 5.75
C PRO A 326 -26.39 -12.39 4.55
N VAL A 327 -26.14 -11.16 4.10
CA VAL A 327 -26.87 -10.53 2.99
C VAL A 327 -25.97 -10.44 1.77
N ILE A 328 -26.52 -10.72 0.60
CA ILE A 328 -25.82 -10.68 -0.68
C ILE A 328 -26.69 -9.98 -1.72
N ASN A 329 -26.06 -9.13 -2.53
CA ASN A 329 -26.69 -8.58 -3.73
C ASN A 329 -25.65 -8.29 -4.82
N LYS A 330 -26.15 -8.02 -6.02
CA LYS A 330 -25.35 -7.72 -7.21
C LYS A 330 -25.94 -6.60 -8.04
N ASN A 331 -25.14 -5.99 -8.90
CA ASN A 331 -25.60 -5.01 -9.88
C ASN A 331 -25.52 -5.56 -11.31
N GLN A 332 -25.87 -4.74 -12.30
CA GLN A 332 -25.91 -5.15 -13.71
C GLN A 332 -24.51 -5.15 -14.36
N THR A 333 -23.51 -4.56 -13.71
CA THR A 333 -22.15 -4.42 -14.22
C THR A 333 -21.18 -5.47 -13.69
N GLY A 334 -21.68 -6.51 -13.01
CA GLY A 334 -20.89 -7.67 -12.58
C GLY A 334 -20.29 -7.55 -11.17
N TRP A 335 -20.73 -6.57 -10.38
CA TRP A 335 -20.32 -6.40 -8.99
C TRP A 335 -21.25 -7.12 -8.03
N PHE A 336 -20.66 -7.69 -6.98
CA PHE A 336 -21.34 -8.42 -5.92
C PHE A 336 -20.86 -7.91 -4.56
N TRP A 337 -21.80 -7.74 -3.62
CA TRP A 337 -21.53 -7.32 -2.25
C TRP A 337 -22.06 -8.37 -1.30
N PHE A 338 -21.27 -8.67 -0.27
CA PHE A 338 -21.58 -9.60 0.79
C PHE A 338 -21.41 -8.87 2.12
N GLY A 339 -22.40 -8.95 3.00
CA GLY A 339 -22.39 -8.25 4.28
C GLY A 339 -22.91 -9.10 5.43
N GLY A 340 -22.48 -8.75 6.64
CA GLY A 340 -22.98 -9.37 7.87
C GLY A 340 -22.62 -10.84 8.04
N ILE A 341 -21.51 -11.32 7.46
CA ILE A 341 -21.11 -12.72 7.59
C ILE A 341 -20.41 -12.90 8.94
N ALA A 342 -21.04 -13.61 9.88
CA ALA A 342 -20.57 -13.79 11.24
C ALA A 342 -19.92 -15.17 11.46
N GLY A 343 -18.82 -15.19 12.22
CA GLY A 343 -18.22 -16.40 12.81
C GLY A 343 -18.53 -16.46 14.30
N LYS A 344 -19.31 -17.45 14.74
CA LYS A 344 -19.86 -17.55 16.10
C LYS A 344 -19.23 -18.65 16.95
N HIS A 345 -18.36 -19.47 16.38
CA HIS A 345 -17.63 -20.48 17.14
C HIS A 345 -16.94 -19.89 18.38
N SER A 346 -16.74 -20.69 19.43
CA SER A 346 -16.22 -20.22 20.73
C SER A 346 -14.76 -19.75 20.69
N ASP A 347 -13.98 -20.17 19.70
CA ASP A 347 -12.59 -19.76 19.49
C ASP A 347 -12.41 -18.98 18.18
N ALA A 348 -11.51 -18.00 18.19
CA ALA A 348 -11.30 -17.08 17.07
C ALA A 348 -10.89 -17.77 15.76
N LYS A 349 -10.07 -18.83 15.84
CA LYS A 349 -9.57 -19.55 14.67
C LYS A 349 -10.71 -20.29 13.95
N SER A 350 -11.52 -21.04 14.70
CA SER A 350 -12.67 -21.75 14.16
C SER A 350 -13.79 -20.79 13.75
N ALA A 351 -13.98 -19.69 14.46
CA ALA A 351 -14.94 -18.65 14.07
C ALA A 351 -14.57 -18.02 12.72
N MET A 352 -13.28 -17.74 12.49
CA MET A 352 -12.80 -17.28 11.20
C MET A 352 -13.04 -18.31 10.10
N LYS A 353 -12.81 -19.59 10.38
CA LYS A 353 -13.08 -20.68 9.45
C LYS A 353 -14.56 -20.77 9.09
N GLU A 354 -15.44 -20.74 10.09
CA GLU A 354 -16.90 -20.73 9.91
C GLU A 354 -17.34 -19.55 9.02
N ALA A 355 -16.84 -18.35 9.30
CA ALA A 355 -17.16 -17.15 8.53
C ALA A 355 -16.71 -17.27 7.05
N LEU A 356 -15.52 -17.82 6.79
CA LEU A 356 -15.03 -18.07 5.43
C LEU A 356 -15.79 -19.20 4.71
N GLU A 357 -16.23 -20.23 5.43
CA GLU A 357 -17.09 -21.29 4.89
C GLU A 357 -18.44 -20.71 4.43
N LYS A 358 -19.05 -19.83 5.24
CA LYS A 358 -20.25 -19.08 4.87
C LYS A 358 -20.01 -18.21 3.64
N LEU A 359 -18.93 -17.42 3.61
CA LEU A 359 -18.56 -16.61 2.44
C LEU A 359 -18.38 -17.47 1.19
N SER A 360 -17.67 -18.59 1.28
CA SER A 360 -17.48 -19.48 0.13
C SER A 360 -18.77 -20.11 -0.36
N SER A 361 -19.71 -20.42 0.54
CA SER A 361 -21.03 -20.92 0.16
C SER A 361 -21.80 -19.87 -0.65
N LEU A 362 -21.80 -18.61 -0.19
CA LEU A 362 -22.44 -17.48 -0.87
C LEU A 362 -21.81 -17.19 -2.25
N VAL A 363 -20.48 -17.18 -2.32
CA VAL A 363 -19.72 -17.02 -3.58
C VAL A 363 -20.10 -18.12 -4.58
N LYS A 364 -20.13 -19.39 -4.16
CA LYS A 364 -20.53 -20.51 -5.02
C LYS A 364 -21.98 -20.40 -5.48
N LYS A 365 -22.89 -19.97 -4.60
CA LYS A 365 -24.32 -19.78 -4.90
C LYS A 365 -24.53 -18.80 -6.06
N GLU A 366 -23.71 -17.76 -6.16
CA GLU A 366 -23.75 -16.78 -7.25
C GLU A 366 -22.88 -17.16 -8.47
N ASN A 367 -22.42 -18.41 -8.55
CA ASN A 367 -21.53 -18.89 -9.62
C ASN A 367 -20.21 -18.10 -9.71
N LEU A 368 -19.72 -17.60 -8.58
CA LEU A 368 -18.42 -16.92 -8.47
C LEU A 368 -17.34 -17.88 -7.97
N GLN A 369 -16.10 -17.46 -8.13
CA GLN A 369 -14.91 -18.08 -7.54
C GLN A 369 -14.34 -17.20 -6.43
N ILE A 370 -13.59 -17.81 -5.49
CA ILE A 370 -12.89 -17.05 -4.44
C ILE A 370 -11.89 -16.03 -5.04
N SER A 371 -11.34 -16.32 -6.22
CA SER A 371 -10.48 -15.40 -6.97
C SER A 371 -11.22 -14.17 -7.51
N ASP A 372 -12.56 -14.17 -7.56
CA ASP A 372 -13.35 -13.02 -8.01
C ASP A 372 -13.51 -11.97 -6.89
N ILE A 373 -13.17 -12.31 -5.64
CA ILE A 373 -13.19 -11.37 -4.51
C ILE A 373 -12.09 -10.32 -4.71
N VAL A 374 -12.48 -9.05 -4.59
CA VAL A 374 -11.60 -7.89 -4.79
C VAL A 374 -11.30 -7.13 -3.50
N ALA A 375 -12.20 -7.17 -2.52
CA ALA A 375 -12.03 -6.52 -1.21
C ALA A 375 -12.67 -7.35 -0.09
N VAL A 376 -12.04 -7.36 1.08
CA VAL A 376 -12.56 -7.96 2.31
C VAL A 376 -12.30 -7.04 3.50
N THR A 377 -13.30 -6.82 4.35
CA THR A 377 -13.11 -6.14 5.64
C THR A 377 -13.34 -7.14 6.77
N LEU A 378 -12.38 -7.22 7.68
CA LEU A 378 -12.41 -8.07 8.86
C LEU A 378 -12.62 -7.19 10.09
N TYR A 379 -13.73 -7.42 10.79
CA TYR A 379 -13.97 -6.86 12.12
C TYR A 379 -13.75 -7.99 13.12
N ILE A 380 -12.70 -7.90 13.94
CA ILE A 380 -12.32 -8.95 14.89
C ILE A 380 -12.53 -8.49 16.32
N LYS A 381 -12.79 -9.42 17.23
CA LYS A 381 -13.04 -9.09 18.65
C LYS A 381 -11.79 -8.67 19.41
N ASP A 382 -10.67 -9.32 19.10
CA ASP A 382 -9.43 -9.19 19.86
C ASP A 382 -8.22 -9.31 18.92
N MET A 383 -7.43 -8.24 18.82
CA MET A 383 -6.24 -8.14 17.98
C MET A 383 -5.12 -9.09 18.44
N THR A 384 -5.14 -9.57 19.68
CA THR A 384 -4.21 -10.63 20.14
C THR A 384 -4.41 -11.95 19.39
N ASN A 385 -5.60 -12.19 18.84
CA ASN A 385 -5.89 -13.37 18.03
C ASN A 385 -5.54 -13.21 16.54
N TYR A 386 -5.00 -12.06 16.13
CA TYR A 386 -4.69 -11.72 14.74
C TYR A 386 -3.86 -12.80 14.03
N ALA A 387 -2.83 -13.36 14.68
CA ALA A 387 -1.99 -14.39 14.06
C ALA A 387 -2.79 -15.66 13.70
N SER A 388 -3.66 -16.13 14.60
CA SER A 388 -4.50 -17.31 14.39
C SER A 388 -5.56 -17.12 13.31
N ILE A 389 -6.18 -15.93 13.27
CA ILE A 389 -7.14 -15.53 12.24
C ILE A 389 -6.44 -15.42 10.88
N ASN A 390 -5.25 -14.80 10.85
CA ASN A 390 -4.48 -14.58 9.63
C ASN A 390 -3.98 -15.91 9.02
N GLU A 391 -3.66 -16.92 9.84
CA GLU A 391 -3.34 -18.27 9.36
C GLU A 391 -4.49 -18.85 8.53
N VAL A 392 -5.72 -18.81 9.06
CA VAL A 392 -6.92 -19.33 8.37
C VAL A 392 -7.20 -18.50 7.12
N TYR A 393 -7.20 -17.16 7.23
CA TYR A 393 -7.40 -16.26 6.10
C TYR A 393 -6.42 -16.56 4.95
N THR A 394 -5.13 -16.72 5.28
CA THR A 394 -4.08 -17.03 4.31
C THR A 394 -4.38 -18.32 3.56
N SER A 395 -4.77 -19.39 4.25
CA SER A 395 -5.04 -20.67 3.60
C SER A 395 -6.20 -20.65 2.58
N TRP A 396 -7.08 -19.64 2.65
CA TRP A 396 -8.24 -19.50 1.76
C TRP A 396 -8.03 -18.49 0.64
N LEU A 397 -7.47 -17.33 0.98
CA LEU A 397 -7.41 -16.15 0.11
C LEU A 397 -6.01 -15.84 -0.43
N ASN A 398 -4.97 -16.56 0.01
CA ASN A 398 -3.60 -16.41 -0.50
C ASN A 398 -3.41 -17.12 -1.85
N LYS A 399 -4.13 -16.64 -2.86
CA LYS A 399 -3.96 -17.03 -4.26
C LYS A 399 -3.30 -15.89 -5.03
N THR A 400 -2.93 -16.13 -6.29
CA THR A 400 -2.46 -15.06 -7.19
C THR A 400 -3.48 -13.92 -7.21
N ASN A 401 -3.04 -12.70 -6.86
CA ASN A 401 -3.89 -11.51 -6.66
C ASN A 401 -4.92 -11.65 -5.53
N PRO A 402 -4.49 -11.68 -4.26
CA PRO A 402 -5.43 -11.67 -3.14
C PRO A 402 -6.25 -10.36 -3.14
N PRO A 403 -7.44 -10.32 -2.52
CA PRO A 403 -8.22 -9.08 -2.40
C PRO A 403 -7.49 -8.02 -1.58
N VAL A 404 -7.91 -6.76 -1.68
CA VAL A 404 -7.53 -5.76 -0.67
C VAL A 404 -8.15 -6.12 0.67
N ARG A 405 -7.51 -5.73 1.77
CA ARG A 405 -7.97 -6.06 3.11
C ARG A 405 -7.93 -4.85 4.05
N VAL A 406 -8.94 -4.76 4.89
CA VAL A 406 -8.96 -3.94 6.12
C VAL A 406 -9.20 -4.89 7.29
N CYS A 407 -8.50 -4.69 8.40
CA CYS A 407 -8.66 -5.55 9.58
C CYS A 407 -8.55 -4.70 10.85
N ILE A 408 -9.63 -4.60 11.61
CA ILE A 408 -9.69 -3.77 12.81
C ILE A 408 -10.28 -4.54 13.99
N GLU A 409 -9.90 -4.17 15.20
CA GLU A 409 -10.59 -4.64 16.40
C GLU A 409 -11.91 -3.89 16.56
N CYS A 410 -12.98 -4.56 16.96
CA CYS A 410 -14.25 -3.94 17.31
C CYS A 410 -14.74 -4.55 18.62
N PRO A 411 -15.51 -3.81 19.44
CA PRO A 411 -16.08 -4.32 20.68
C PRO A 411 -17.23 -5.30 20.38
N LEU A 412 -16.88 -6.47 19.84
CA LEU A 412 -17.79 -7.51 19.40
C LEU A 412 -18.08 -8.50 20.53
N ASN A 413 -19.30 -9.01 20.54
CA ASN A 413 -19.70 -10.16 21.36
C ASN A 413 -19.18 -11.49 20.75
N ILE A 414 -19.17 -11.61 19.42
CA ILE A 414 -18.65 -12.72 18.62
C ILE A 414 -17.22 -12.46 18.14
N HIS A 415 -16.50 -13.46 17.62
CA HIS A 415 -15.08 -13.32 17.29
C HIS A 415 -14.79 -12.57 15.99
N VAL A 416 -15.59 -12.78 14.94
CA VAL A 416 -15.34 -12.21 13.61
C VAL A 416 -16.65 -11.86 12.91
N ILE A 417 -16.70 -10.69 12.29
CA ILE A 417 -17.64 -10.32 11.23
C ILE A 417 -16.84 -9.98 9.98
N LEU A 418 -17.35 -10.37 8.81
CA LEU A 418 -16.74 -10.02 7.54
C LEU A 418 -17.75 -9.46 6.52
N ASP A 419 -17.28 -8.46 5.78
CA ASP A 419 -17.88 -7.99 4.52
C ASP A 419 -16.91 -8.23 3.38
N ALA A 420 -17.46 -8.44 2.18
CA ALA A 420 -16.66 -8.69 0.99
C ALA A 420 -17.30 -8.06 -0.25
N ILE A 421 -16.45 -7.76 -1.23
CA ILE A 421 -16.84 -7.29 -2.56
C ILE A 421 -16.19 -8.22 -3.58
N ALA A 422 -16.94 -8.66 -4.58
CA ALA A 422 -16.43 -9.44 -5.70
C ALA A 422 -16.84 -8.82 -7.04
N TYR A 423 -16.08 -9.15 -8.08
CA TYR A 423 -16.36 -8.73 -9.45
C TYR A 423 -16.15 -9.89 -10.40
N LYS A 424 -17.13 -10.12 -11.29
CA LYS A 424 -17.04 -11.08 -12.39
C LYS A 424 -17.51 -10.43 -13.68
N GLU A 425 -16.69 -10.56 -14.71
CA GLU A 425 -16.99 -10.05 -16.05
C GLU A 425 -18.24 -10.73 -16.63
N ILE A 426 -19.14 -9.93 -17.23
CA ILE A 426 -20.36 -10.39 -17.89
C ILE A 426 -20.11 -10.40 -19.40
N GLN A 427 -20.23 -11.56 -20.04
CA GLN A 427 -19.89 -11.78 -21.45
C GLN A 427 -20.89 -11.17 -22.46
N ASP A 428 -22.06 -10.70 -22.01
CA ASP A 428 -23.26 -10.54 -22.86
C ASP A 428 -23.66 -9.07 -23.16
N CYS A 429 -22.73 -8.11 -23.08
CA CYS A 429 -23.02 -6.70 -23.41
C CYS A 429 -22.28 -6.27 -24.67
N SER A 430 -23.00 -6.20 -25.78
CA SER A 430 -22.53 -5.91 -27.14
C SER A 430 -21.86 -4.54 -27.35
N ASP A 431 -21.75 -3.67 -26.34
CA ASP A 431 -21.28 -2.29 -26.51
C ASP A 431 -20.51 -1.65 -25.32
N LYS A 432 -20.02 -2.41 -24.33
CA LYS A 432 -19.28 -1.82 -23.17
C LYS A 432 -17.85 -2.35 -23.01
N LYS A 433 -16.92 -1.43 -22.70
CA LYS A 433 -15.50 -1.70 -22.44
C LYS A 433 -15.35 -2.81 -21.39
N VAL A 434 -14.64 -3.88 -21.72
CA VAL A 434 -14.25 -4.94 -20.78
C VAL A 434 -13.47 -4.34 -19.60
N HIS A 435 -14.04 -4.39 -18.38
CA HIS A 435 -13.36 -3.93 -17.18
C HIS A 435 -12.39 -5.00 -16.67
N LYS A 436 -11.15 -4.95 -17.16
CA LYS A 436 -10.08 -5.83 -16.66
C LYS A 436 -9.70 -5.48 -15.22
N ARG A 437 -9.58 -6.49 -14.37
CA ARG A 437 -9.02 -6.37 -13.02
C ARG A 437 -7.52 -6.09 -13.10
N HIS A 438 -7.08 -5.03 -12.45
CA HIS A 438 -5.68 -4.70 -12.23
C HIS A 438 -5.39 -4.76 -10.73
N THR A 439 -4.50 -5.66 -10.32
CA THR A 439 -4.12 -5.82 -8.92
C THR A 439 -2.68 -5.33 -8.70
N MET A 440 -2.47 -4.65 -7.58
CA MET A 440 -1.17 -4.27 -7.07
C MET A 440 -0.91 -5.00 -5.76
N HIS A 441 -0.01 -5.97 -5.83
CA HIS A 441 0.45 -6.75 -4.69
C HIS A 441 1.98 -6.63 -4.63
N VAL A 442 2.44 -5.81 -3.69
CA VAL A 442 3.84 -5.46 -3.48
C VAL A 442 4.29 -6.12 -2.19
N GLN A 443 5.15 -7.13 -2.35
CA GLN A 443 5.69 -7.92 -1.24
C GLN A 443 7.12 -7.47 -0.86
N SER A 444 7.80 -6.76 -1.77
CA SER A 444 9.14 -6.23 -1.53
C SER A 444 9.14 -5.03 -0.58
N ILE A 445 10.17 -4.97 0.26
CA ILE A 445 10.47 -3.79 1.07
C ILE A 445 11.13 -2.74 0.17
N SER A 446 10.59 -1.51 0.16
CA SER A 446 11.09 -0.38 -0.63
C SER A 446 10.91 0.96 0.08
N HIS A 447 11.53 2.04 -0.41
CA HIS A 447 11.30 3.41 0.11
C HIS A 447 10.05 4.09 -0.47
N TRP A 448 9.35 3.45 -1.41
CA TRP A 448 8.18 4.05 -2.06
C TRP A 448 6.90 3.93 -1.21
N ALA A 449 6.51 2.72 -0.83
CA ALA A 449 5.31 2.47 -0.03
C ALA A 449 5.55 1.27 0.89
N PRO A 450 4.82 1.16 2.03
CA PRO A 450 4.96 0.00 2.88
C PRO A 450 4.54 -1.28 2.14
N ALA A 451 5.33 -2.33 2.31
CA ALA A 451 4.98 -3.66 1.81
C ALA A 451 3.73 -4.17 2.54
N ASN A 452 3.00 -5.11 1.91
CA ASN A 452 1.90 -5.77 2.61
C ASN A 452 2.43 -6.54 3.81
N ILE A 453 1.82 -6.35 4.98
CA ILE A 453 2.14 -7.12 6.18
C ILE A 453 1.27 -8.39 6.31
N GLY A 454 0.53 -8.74 5.26
CA GLY A 454 -0.38 -9.88 5.24
C GLY A 454 -0.73 -10.32 3.81
N PRO A 455 -1.53 -11.39 3.68
CA PRO A 455 -1.90 -12.02 2.40
C PRO A 455 -2.99 -11.22 1.66
N TYR A 456 -2.71 -9.96 1.38
CA TYR A 456 -3.63 -9.04 0.71
C TYR A 456 -2.89 -8.13 -0.27
N SER A 457 -3.61 -7.58 -1.24
CA SER A 457 -3.06 -6.63 -2.21
C SER A 457 -3.19 -5.20 -1.67
N GLN A 458 -2.22 -4.32 -1.96
CA GLN A 458 -2.34 -2.90 -1.61
C GLN A 458 -3.55 -2.25 -2.27
N ALA A 459 -3.82 -2.60 -3.52
CA ALA A 459 -4.95 -2.06 -4.26
C ALA A 459 -5.44 -3.02 -5.34
N VAL A 460 -6.75 -2.93 -5.62
CA VAL A 460 -7.40 -3.60 -6.75
C VAL A 460 -8.22 -2.57 -7.50
N ARG A 461 -7.99 -2.47 -8.81
CA ARG A 461 -8.76 -1.65 -9.73
C ARG A 461 -9.58 -2.54 -10.65
N VAL A 462 -10.86 -2.23 -10.79
CA VAL A 462 -11.73 -2.83 -11.79
C VAL A 462 -12.49 -1.70 -12.46
N GLY A 463 -12.28 -1.52 -13.77
CA GLY A 463 -12.82 -0.37 -14.48
C GLY A 463 -12.31 0.93 -13.87
N ASP A 464 -13.26 1.75 -13.41
CA ASP A 464 -12.98 3.07 -12.84
C ASP A 464 -12.91 3.08 -11.31
N ILE A 465 -13.15 1.93 -10.67
CA ILE A 465 -13.14 1.74 -9.22
C ILE A 465 -11.76 1.28 -8.77
N ILE A 466 -11.13 2.00 -7.83
CA ILE A 466 -9.86 1.61 -7.20
C ILE A 466 -10.06 1.43 -5.70
N SER A 467 -10.14 0.18 -5.25
CA SER A 467 -10.18 -0.15 -3.82
C SER A 467 -8.75 -0.19 -3.27
N VAL A 468 -8.52 0.42 -2.12
CA VAL A 468 -7.22 0.44 -1.43
C VAL A 468 -7.35 -0.29 -0.10
N ALA A 469 -6.38 -1.15 0.22
CA ALA A 469 -6.29 -1.83 1.51
C ALA A 469 -6.09 -0.83 2.65
N GLY A 470 -6.39 -1.24 3.88
CA GLY A 470 -6.15 -0.45 5.08
C GLY A 470 -4.70 0.02 5.15
N GLN A 471 -4.51 1.34 5.24
CA GLN A 471 -3.19 1.95 5.36
C GLN A 471 -2.97 2.39 6.80
N ILE A 472 -1.85 1.97 7.39
CA ILE A 472 -1.36 2.38 8.71
C ILE A 472 -0.02 3.14 8.54
N PRO A 473 0.46 3.90 9.54
CA PRO A 473 1.62 4.79 9.38
C PRO A 473 2.96 4.03 9.50
N LEU A 474 3.18 3.02 8.66
CA LEU A 474 4.45 2.30 8.58
C LEU A 474 5.46 3.09 7.73
N VAL A 475 6.65 3.35 8.27
CA VAL A 475 7.74 4.02 7.55
C VAL A 475 8.28 3.08 6.45
N PRO A 476 8.13 3.42 5.15
CA PRO A 476 8.64 2.57 4.05
C PRO A 476 10.14 2.31 4.19
N GLY A 477 10.57 1.10 3.87
CA GLY A 477 11.96 0.67 3.97
C GLY A 477 12.34 0.11 5.34
N SER A 478 11.80 0.64 6.45
CA SER A 478 12.01 0.07 7.79
C SER A 478 10.88 -0.85 8.24
N MET A 479 9.67 -0.65 7.73
CA MET A 479 8.45 -1.33 8.17
C MET A 479 8.17 -1.16 9.69
N THR A 480 8.70 -0.09 10.28
CA THR A 480 8.41 0.33 11.66
C THR A 480 7.23 1.29 11.68
N LEU A 481 6.44 1.27 12.76
CA LEU A 481 5.37 2.24 12.95
C LEU A 481 5.98 3.62 13.23
N LEU A 482 5.42 4.68 12.64
CA LEU A 482 5.86 6.05 12.92
C LEU A 482 5.48 6.44 14.35
N ASP A 483 6.50 6.51 15.21
CA ASP A 483 6.36 6.90 16.61
C ASP A 483 6.34 8.44 16.77
N LEU A 484 5.35 9.08 16.14
CA LEU A 484 5.07 10.51 16.26
C LEU A 484 3.58 10.73 16.53
N ASN A 485 3.21 11.98 16.80
CA ASN A 485 1.83 12.37 17.08
C ASN A 485 0.85 12.00 15.95
N ILE A 486 -0.44 12.03 16.28
CA ILE A 486 -1.52 11.64 15.37
C ILE A 486 -1.50 12.41 14.05
N LYS A 487 -1.20 13.72 14.05
CA LYS A 487 -1.12 14.53 12.82
C LYS A 487 -0.09 13.95 11.84
N ARG A 488 1.09 13.58 12.36
CA ARG A 488 2.20 13.02 11.58
C ARG A 488 1.88 11.61 11.08
N GLN A 489 1.22 10.80 11.91
CA GLN A 489 0.72 9.48 11.50
C GLN A 489 -0.33 9.60 10.38
N CYS A 490 -1.34 10.46 10.52
CA CYS A 490 -2.32 10.72 9.47
C CYS A 490 -1.65 11.19 8.17
N ARG A 491 -0.70 12.13 8.27
CA ARG A 491 0.05 12.62 7.11
C ARG A 491 0.79 11.51 6.37
N LEU A 492 1.48 10.62 7.09
CA LEU A 492 2.19 9.49 6.50
C LEU A 492 1.22 8.54 5.78
N THR A 493 0.13 8.18 6.43
CA THR A 493 -0.86 7.26 5.90
C THR A 493 -1.56 7.80 4.65
N LEU A 494 -1.92 9.10 4.63
CA LEU A 494 -2.49 9.74 3.45
C LEU A 494 -1.50 9.81 2.28
N ARG A 495 -0.21 10.00 2.56
CA ARG A 495 0.84 9.91 1.55
C ARG A 495 0.94 8.50 0.95
N HIS A 496 0.76 7.45 1.76
CA HIS A 496 0.72 6.08 1.22
C HIS A 496 -0.45 5.89 0.26
N ILE A 497 -1.64 6.34 0.65
CA ILE A 497 -2.84 6.28 -0.20
C ILE A 497 -2.58 6.99 -1.54
N ASP A 498 -2.08 8.23 -1.51
CA ASP A 498 -1.79 9.00 -2.73
C ASP A 498 -0.80 8.27 -3.66
N ARG A 499 0.29 7.75 -3.09
CA ARG A 499 1.28 6.95 -3.84
C ARG A 499 0.65 5.71 -4.47
N ILE A 500 -0.18 4.98 -3.73
CA ILE A 500 -0.84 3.76 -4.20
C ILE A 500 -1.84 4.07 -5.32
N VAL A 501 -2.74 5.05 -5.16
CA VAL A 501 -3.75 5.36 -6.19
C VAL A 501 -3.10 5.89 -7.47
N LYS A 502 -2.07 6.75 -7.35
CA LYS A 502 -1.30 7.25 -8.50
C LYS A 502 -0.54 6.16 -9.24
N ALA A 503 -0.12 5.13 -8.51
CA ALA A 503 0.54 3.97 -9.11
C ALA A 503 -0.44 3.00 -9.79
N MET A 504 -1.70 2.97 -9.36
CA MET A 504 -2.78 2.20 -9.99
C MET A 504 -3.30 2.86 -11.26
N ASP A 505 -3.31 4.19 -11.29
CA ASP A 505 -3.66 5.02 -12.45
C ASP A 505 -2.96 6.39 -12.33
N THR A 506 -2.16 6.75 -13.32
CA THR A 506 -1.29 7.95 -13.28
C THR A 506 -2.05 9.27 -13.19
N ASN A 507 -3.35 9.27 -13.53
CA ASN A 507 -4.21 10.45 -13.50
C ASN A 507 -5.01 10.56 -12.19
N THR A 508 -4.97 9.53 -11.34
CA THR A 508 -5.68 9.47 -10.07
C THR A 508 -4.76 9.94 -8.92
N GLN A 509 -5.29 10.75 -8.03
CA GLN A 509 -4.61 11.30 -6.85
C GLN A 509 -5.54 11.24 -5.63
N LEU A 510 -5.08 11.71 -4.47
CA LEU A 510 -5.90 11.74 -3.25
C LEU A 510 -7.24 12.49 -3.41
N ARG A 511 -7.29 13.52 -4.25
CA ARG A 511 -8.54 14.26 -4.54
C ARG A 511 -9.59 13.43 -5.29
N ASP A 512 -9.19 12.29 -5.86
CA ASP A 512 -10.04 11.38 -6.62
C ASP A 512 -10.69 10.29 -5.75
N ILE A 513 -10.39 10.30 -4.45
CA ILE A 513 -11.12 9.50 -3.47
C ILE A 513 -12.58 9.95 -3.43
N VAL A 514 -13.49 8.96 -3.49
CA VAL A 514 -14.94 9.16 -3.40
C VAL A 514 -15.40 9.04 -1.95
N GLN A 515 -14.99 7.95 -1.30
CA GLN A 515 -15.36 7.64 0.07
C GLN A 515 -14.14 7.13 0.85
N GLY A 516 -14.08 7.51 2.13
CA GLY A 516 -13.11 6.97 3.09
C GLY A 516 -13.73 6.67 4.44
N ILE A 517 -13.14 5.72 5.16
CA ILE A 517 -13.37 5.49 6.58
C ILE A 517 -12.02 5.63 7.28
N CYS A 518 -11.95 6.52 8.26
CA CYS A 518 -10.80 6.69 9.14
C CYS A 518 -11.10 5.99 10.47
N PHE A 519 -10.39 4.89 10.73
CA PHE A 519 -10.42 4.22 12.02
C PHE A 519 -9.36 4.82 12.94
N LEU A 520 -9.75 5.15 14.15
CA LEU A 520 -8.91 5.79 15.17
C LEU A 520 -9.01 5.02 16.49
N THR A 521 -7.99 5.10 17.34
CA THR A 521 -7.98 4.45 18.66
C THR A 521 -8.48 5.34 19.79
N HIS A 522 -8.64 6.65 19.54
CA HIS A 522 -9.09 7.60 20.56
C HIS A 522 -9.94 8.73 19.95
N PRO A 523 -11.04 9.18 20.59
CA PRO A 523 -11.92 10.21 20.05
C PRO A 523 -11.24 11.58 19.90
N SER A 524 -10.26 11.91 20.75
CA SER A 524 -9.52 13.18 20.65
C SER A 524 -8.69 13.31 19.36
N TYR A 525 -8.49 12.22 18.62
CA TYR A 525 -7.74 12.21 17.36
C TYR A 525 -8.57 12.62 16.15
N ILE A 526 -9.91 12.62 16.26
CA ILE A 526 -10.83 12.94 15.15
C ILE A 526 -10.55 14.33 14.55
N PRO A 527 -10.39 15.42 15.33
CA PRO A 527 -10.16 16.74 14.77
C PRO A 527 -8.86 16.83 13.97
N ASP A 528 -7.78 16.20 14.46
CA ASP A 528 -6.47 16.20 13.80
C ASP A 528 -6.49 15.36 12.51
N ALA A 529 -7.11 14.17 12.56
CA ALA A 529 -7.27 13.32 11.38
C ALA A 529 -8.08 14.03 10.28
N ARG A 530 -9.16 14.73 10.69
CA ARG A 530 -9.97 15.54 9.79
C ARG A 530 -9.20 16.68 9.17
N LYS A 531 -8.49 17.46 9.99
CA LYS A 531 -7.69 18.59 9.53
C LYS A 531 -6.60 18.15 8.55
N GLU A 532 -5.91 17.04 8.80
CA GLU A 532 -4.91 16.53 7.86
C GLU A 532 -5.51 15.99 6.55
N TRP A 533 -6.74 15.48 6.56
CA TRP A 533 -7.47 15.14 5.33
C TRP A 533 -7.85 16.40 4.54
N GLU A 534 -8.54 17.34 5.19
CA GLU A 534 -9.10 18.55 4.57
C GLU A 534 -8.03 19.47 3.99
N LYS A 535 -6.84 19.54 4.60
CA LYS A 535 -5.65 20.21 4.04
C LYS A 535 -5.25 19.72 2.65
N ARG A 536 -5.63 18.50 2.29
CA ARG A 536 -5.22 17.84 1.02
C ARG A 536 -6.38 17.75 0.04
N THR A 537 -7.58 17.48 0.52
CA THR A 537 -8.79 17.45 -0.29
C THR A 537 -10.05 17.55 0.58
N ASN A 538 -11.06 18.24 0.06
CA ASN A 538 -12.42 18.31 0.62
C ASN A 538 -13.43 17.52 -0.24
N ASN A 539 -12.97 16.73 -1.21
CA ASN A 539 -13.86 16.10 -2.18
C ASN A 539 -14.57 14.87 -1.59
N ALA A 540 -13.86 14.05 -0.81
CA ALA A 540 -14.36 12.76 -0.34
C ALA A 540 -15.39 12.87 0.79
N ILE A 541 -16.35 11.94 0.79
CA ILE A 541 -17.16 11.67 1.98
C ILE A 541 -16.34 10.79 2.91
N VAL A 542 -16.01 11.30 4.09
CA VAL A 542 -15.22 10.57 5.09
C VAL A 542 -16.03 10.35 6.36
N ASP A 543 -16.01 9.12 6.85
CA ASP A 543 -16.49 8.74 8.18
C ASP A 543 -15.32 8.56 9.14
N TYR A 544 -15.53 8.88 10.42
CA TYR A 544 -14.53 8.77 11.49
C TYR A 544 -15.07 7.86 12.59
N ILE A 545 -14.44 6.70 12.75
CA ILE A 545 -14.89 5.63 13.64
C ILE A 545 -13.81 5.33 14.66
N VAL A 546 -14.16 5.30 15.94
CA VAL A 546 -13.20 4.98 17.01
C VAL A 546 -13.37 3.54 17.46
N VAL A 547 -12.28 2.79 17.40
CA VAL A 547 -12.20 1.37 17.72
C VAL A 547 -11.14 1.10 18.79
N PRO A 548 -11.18 -0.03 19.51
CA PRO A 548 -10.24 -0.30 20.60
C PRO A 548 -8.78 -0.38 20.14
N HIS A 549 -8.50 -1.16 19.09
CA HIS A 549 -7.15 -1.40 18.59
C HIS A 549 -7.11 -1.54 17.07
N LEU A 550 -5.95 -1.22 16.50
CA LEU A 550 -5.63 -1.37 15.09
C LEU A 550 -4.40 -2.29 14.93
N PRO A 551 -4.16 -2.85 13.74
CA PRO A 551 -2.99 -3.68 13.50
C PRO A 551 -1.69 -2.97 13.88
N ARG A 552 -0.77 -3.70 14.51
CA ARG A 552 0.55 -3.19 14.93
C ARG A 552 0.46 -2.02 15.93
N ASP A 553 -0.63 -1.93 16.69
CA ASP A 553 -0.89 -0.87 17.68
C ASP A 553 -0.90 0.54 17.08
N ALA A 554 -1.22 0.64 15.78
CA ALA A 554 -1.39 1.91 15.10
C ALA A 554 -2.50 2.76 15.76
N GLN A 555 -2.38 4.09 15.67
CA GLN A 555 -3.41 5.00 16.19
C GLN A 555 -4.42 5.43 15.11
N VAL A 556 -4.09 5.19 13.85
CA VAL A 556 -4.93 5.53 12.69
C VAL A 556 -4.78 4.49 11.57
N GLU A 557 -5.91 4.10 11.00
CA GLU A 557 -5.98 3.30 9.77
C GLU A 557 -6.98 3.94 8.80
N TRP A 558 -6.56 4.16 7.55
CA TRP A 558 -7.42 4.69 6.51
C TRP A 558 -7.82 3.59 5.52
N CYS A 559 -9.12 3.45 5.29
CA CYS A 559 -9.70 2.64 4.21
C CYS A 559 -10.37 3.59 3.21
N VAL A 560 -10.04 3.47 1.93
CA VAL A 560 -10.58 4.38 0.90
C VAL A 560 -10.92 3.67 -0.40
N TRP A 561 -11.82 4.29 -1.14
CA TRP A 561 -12.15 3.93 -2.52
C TRP A 561 -12.09 5.17 -3.43
N ALA A 562 -11.35 5.07 -4.53
CA ALA A 562 -11.20 6.10 -5.56
C ALA A 562 -12.01 5.80 -6.83
N HIS A 563 -12.36 6.86 -7.56
CA HIS A 563 -12.96 6.78 -8.89
C HIS A 563 -12.16 7.62 -9.90
N ARG A 564 -11.78 7.04 -11.05
CA ARG A 564 -10.83 7.65 -12.02
C ARG A 564 -11.28 9.01 -12.57
N ASP A 565 -12.58 9.25 -12.68
CA ASP A 565 -13.17 10.50 -13.17
C ASP A 565 -13.83 11.34 -12.05
N ASN A 566 -13.18 11.46 -10.88
CA ASN A 566 -13.77 12.15 -9.72
C ASN A 566 -14.04 13.66 -9.94
N ASN A 567 -13.40 14.29 -10.94
CA ASN A 567 -13.58 15.71 -11.27
C ASN A 567 -15.02 16.07 -11.71
N ARG A 568 -15.91 15.08 -11.78
CA ARG A 568 -17.31 15.22 -12.17
C ARG A 568 -18.28 14.77 -11.06
N PHE A 569 -17.92 14.98 -9.80
CA PHE A 569 -18.79 14.66 -8.67
C PHE A 569 -19.46 15.91 -8.10
N GLU A 570 -20.75 15.81 -7.86
CA GLU A 570 -21.53 16.83 -7.14
C GLU A 570 -21.67 16.45 -5.66
N TYR A 571 -21.96 17.43 -4.81
CA TYR A 571 -22.03 17.29 -3.35
C TYR A 571 -23.35 17.86 -2.79
N GLU A 572 -23.91 17.18 -1.80
CA GLU A 572 -25.11 17.60 -1.05
C GLU A 572 -24.90 17.34 0.45
N GLU A 573 -25.12 18.36 1.28
CA GLU A 573 -25.29 18.21 2.73
C GLU A 573 -26.73 18.57 3.10
N THR A 574 -27.42 17.66 3.80
CA THR A 574 -28.81 17.84 4.22
C THR A 574 -29.03 17.25 5.60
N GLY A 575 -30.05 17.70 6.29
CA GLY A 575 -30.44 17.08 7.56
C GLY A 575 -31.90 17.34 7.89
N LYS A 576 -32.44 16.54 8.80
CA LYS A 576 -33.77 16.73 9.38
C LYS A 576 -33.81 16.19 10.81
N CYS A 577 -34.83 16.57 11.56
CA CYS A 577 -35.14 15.93 12.83
C CYS A 577 -36.11 14.77 12.59
N VAL A 578 -35.90 13.65 13.31
CA VAL A 578 -36.81 12.52 13.40
C VAL A 578 -37.04 12.29 14.89
N GLY A 579 -38.25 12.61 15.36
CA GLY A 579 -38.50 12.73 16.80
C GLY A 579 -37.54 13.72 17.46
N ASN A 580 -36.84 13.26 18.51
CA ASN A 580 -35.83 14.03 19.25
C ASN A 580 -34.40 13.89 18.68
N PHE A 581 -34.25 13.17 17.57
CA PHE A 581 -32.95 12.86 16.98
C PHE A 581 -32.67 13.73 15.76
N LYS A 582 -31.41 14.13 15.62
CA LYS A 582 -30.92 14.87 14.46
C LYS A 582 -30.28 13.90 13.47
N VAL A 583 -30.78 13.92 12.24
CA VAL A 583 -30.22 13.18 11.10
C VAL A 583 -29.42 14.16 10.23
N ALA A 584 -28.13 13.91 10.05
CA ALA A 584 -27.27 14.69 9.18
C ALA A 584 -26.67 13.80 8.09
N ILE A 585 -26.85 14.18 6.83
CA ILE A 585 -26.42 13.43 5.64
C ILE A 585 -25.45 14.28 4.85
N ARG A 586 -24.31 13.68 4.48
CA ARG A 586 -23.40 14.18 3.45
C ARG A 586 -23.34 13.15 2.34
N ARG A 587 -23.60 13.58 1.10
CA ARG A 587 -23.64 12.71 -0.07
C ARG A 587 -22.86 13.33 -1.21
N ARG A 588 -22.28 12.48 -2.05
CA ARG A 588 -21.79 12.85 -3.37
C ARG A 588 -22.15 11.80 -4.42
N TRP A 589 -22.18 12.20 -5.68
CA TRP A 589 -22.46 11.34 -6.82
C TRP A 589 -21.70 11.81 -8.06
N ASN A 590 -21.38 10.90 -8.98
CA ASN A 590 -20.76 11.26 -10.25
C ASN A 590 -21.78 11.85 -11.23
N TYR A 591 -21.32 12.47 -12.31
CA TYR A 591 -22.16 13.14 -13.32
C TYR A 591 -23.21 12.22 -13.96
N GLU A 592 -22.86 10.97 -14.28
CA GLU A 592 -23.82 9.98 -14.78
C GLU A 592 -24.80 9.50 -13.68
N ASN A 593 -24.51 9.84 -12.42
CA ASN A 593 -25.25 9.51 -11.21
C ASN A 593 -25.50 8.00 -11.06
N ASN A 594 -24.54 7.18 -11.49
CA ASN A 594 -24.52 5.73 -11.35
C ASN A 594 -23.65 5.25 -10.17
N VAL A 595 -22.81 6.14 -9.61
CA VAL A 595 -22.06 5.94 -8.37
C VAL A 595 -22.47 7.04 -7.40
N SER A 596 -22.79 6.67 -6.16
CA SER A 596 -22.97 7.64 -5.08
C SER A 596 -22.44 7.11 -3.76
N ALA A 597 -21.79 7.99 -3.00
CA ALA A 597 -21.37 7.73 -1.63
C ALA A 597 -22.10 8.65 -0.67
N ILE A 598 -22.44 8.13 0.51
CA ILE A 598 -23.17 8.85 1.56
C ILE A 598 -22.58 8.51 2.92
N VAL A 599 -22.60 9.48 3.84
CA VAL A 599 -22.45 9.25 5.27
C VAL A 599 -23.63 9.92 5.96
N CYS A 600 -24.28 9.18 6.85
CA CYS A 600 -25.42 9.63 7.64
C CYS A 600 -25.11 9.46 9.11
N TYR A 601 -25.23 10.55 9.87
CA TYR A 601 -25.07 10.57 11.32
C TYR A 601 -26.44 10.74 11.98
N LEU A 602 -26.72 9.88 12.95
CA LEU A 602 -27.84 10.03 13.87
C LEU A 602 -27.29 10.44 15.23
N SER A 603 -27.71 11.61 15.70
CA SER A 603 -27.24 12.21 16.95
C SER A 603 -28.40 12.59 17.86
N THR A 604 -28.16 12.62 19.16
CA THR A 604 -29.08 13.25 20.13
C THR A 604 -29.11 14.77 19.91
N GLY A 605 -30.24 15.42 20.16
CA GLY A 605 -30.56 16.80 19.74
C GLY A 605 -29.65 17.94 20.25
N SER A 606 -28.61 17.67 21.04
CA SER A 606 -27.68 18.67 21.60
C SER A 606 -26.32 18.72 20.88
N SER A 607 -26.29 18.86 19.55
CA SER A 607 -25.03 19.03 18.79
C SER A 607 -24.88 20.42 18.16
N ASN A 608 -23.93 21.20 18.69
CA ASN A 608 -23.39 22.37 18.01
C ASN A 608 -22.57 21.93 16.78
N SER A 609 -22.67 22.69 15.69
CA SER A 609 -22.04 22.40 14.38
C SER A 609 -20.53 22.66 14.32
N THR A 610 -19.89 23.00 15.44
CA THR A 610 -18.45 23.19 15.58
C THR A 610 -17.89 22.11 16.49
N GLY A 611 -16.85 21.40 16.04
CA GLY A 611 -16.29 20.19 16.66
C GLY A 611 -15.59 20.37 18.00
N ASN A 612 -16.08 21.27 18.86
CA ASN A 612 -15.61 21.41 20.24
C ASN A 612 -16.26 20.37 21.14
N LEU A 613 -15.48 19.84 22.08
CA LEU A 613 -15.91 18.89 23.10
C LEU A 613 -17.06 19.47 23.93
N ALA A 614 -18.30 19.16 23.56
CA ALA A 614 -19.46 19.37 24.41
C ALA A 614 -19.54 18.22 25.44
N ALA A 615 -19.86 18.57 26.68
CA ALA A 615 -20.00 17.66 27.80
C ALA A 615 -21.03 16.55 27.51
N GLU A 616 -20.77 15.34 28.03
CA GLU A 616 -21.65 14.17 27.93
C GLU A 616 -23.08 14.52 28.38
N THR A 617 -24.03 14.50 27.45
CA THR A 617 -25.45 14.53 27.78
C THR A 617 -25.96 13.10 27.97
N ASN A 618 -26.32 12.76 29.21
CA ASN A 618 -26.92 11.48 29.62
C ASN A 618 -28.37 11.31 29.13
N LEU A 619 -28.68 11.63 27.87
CA LEU A 619 -29.94 11.17 27.27
C LEU A 619 -29.68 9.79 26.65
N PRO A 620 -30.23 8.70 27.22
CA PRO A 620 -30.01 7.39 26.67
C PRO A 620 -30.74 7.26 25.33
N SER A 621 -30.03 6.76 24.31
CA SER A 621 -30.57 6.42 22.99
C SER A 621 -31.65 5.33 23.00
N THR A 622 -31.90 4.73 24.16
CA THR A 622 -32.84 3.60 24.36
C THR A 622 -34.29 3.98 24.07
N GLU A 623 -34.59 5.26 23.84
CA GLU A 623 -35.91 5.74 23.40
C GLU A 623 -36.11 5.71 21.87
N LEU A 624 -35.09 5.37 21.06
CA LEU A 624 -35.26 5.30 19.60
C LEU A 624 -36.25 4.19 19.22
N THR A 625 -37.40 4.57 18.67
CA THR A 625 -38.44 3.63 18.25
C THR A 625 -38.16 3.02 16.87
N THR A 626 -38.75 1.85 16.60
CA THR A 626 -38.67 1.22 15.27
C THR A 626 -39.19 2.16 14.18
N ALA A 627 -40.26 2.91 14.42
CA ALA A 627 -40.83 3.84 13.45
C ALA A 627 -39.87 5.00 13.11
N GLU A 628 -39.20 5.57 14.13
CA GLU A 628 -38.20 6.62 13.93
C GLU A 628 -36.99 6.09 13.14
N LEU A 629 -36.46 4.93 13.50
CA LEU A 629 -35.32 4.36 12.77
C LEU A 629 -35.71 3.97 11.32
N THR A 630 -36.94 3.48 11.10
CA THR A 630 -37.48 3.28 9.74
C THR A 630 -37.49 4.59 8.95
N GLU A 631 -37.97 5.69 9.53
CA GLU A 631 -37.99 7.01 8.88
C GLU A 631 -36.56 7.53 8.56
N VAL A 632 -35.58 7.24 9.43
CA VAL A 632 -34.16 7.56 9.18
C VAL A 632 -33.65 6.77 7.97
N PHE A 633 -33.90 5.47 7.90
CA PHE A 633 -33.49 4.65 6.76
C PHE A 633 -34.20 5.04 5.47
N GLU A 634 -35.50 5.38 5.51
CA GLU A 634 -36.23 5.92 4.35
C GLU A 634 -35.59 7.20 3.83
N TYR A 635 -35.25 8.13 4.72
CA TYR A 635 -34.57 9.37 4.36
C TYR A 635 -33.18 9.12 3.76
N LEU A 636 -32.39 8.26 4.40
CA LEU A 636 -31.07 7.84 3.91
C LEU A 636 -31.17 7.24 2.51
N LEU A 637 -32.04 6.25 2.31
CA LEU A 637 -32.19 5.53 1.05
C LEU A 637 -32.77 6.44 -0.05
N CYS A 638 -33.72 7.32 0.30
CA CYS A 638 -34.21 8.35 -0.61
C CYS A 638 -33.06 9.23 -1.10
N LYS A 639 -32.20 9.71 -0.20
CA LYS A 639 -31.01 10.47 -0.59
C LYS A 639 -30.03 9.64 -1.39
N LEU A 640 -29.65 8.45 -0.95
CA LEU A 640 -28.66 7.59 -1.60
C LEU A 640 -29.05 7.20 -3.04
N THR A 641 -30.35 7.01 -3.29
CA THR A 641 -30.90 6.64 -4.61
C THR A 641 -31.37 7.84 -5.44
N LYS A 642 -31.28 9.08 -4.92
CA LYS A 642 -31.78 10.26 -5.64
C LYS A 642 -31.06 10.43 -6.98
N GLY A 643 -31.88 10.48 -8.04
CA GLY A 643 -31.46 10.62 -9.44
C GLY A 643 -30.90 9.34 -10.07
N THR A 644 -31.10 8.18 -9.44
CA THR A 644 -30.86 6.85 -10.04
C THR A 644 -31.62 6.67 -11.35
N GLN A 645 -31.00 6.02 -12.33
CA GLN A 645 -31.69 5.59 -13.56
C GLN A 645 -32.29 4.19 -13.39
N THR A 646 -31.75 3.41 -12.45
CA THR A 646 -32.19 2.05 -12.14
C THR A 646 -33.34 2.04 -11.13
N ILE A 647 -34.36 1.20 -11.34
CA ILE A 647 -35.58 1.12 -10.52
C ILE A 647 -35.31 0.58 -9.09
N ASN A 648 -34.18 -0.10 -8.86
CA ASN A 648 -33.75 -0.57 -7.54
C ASN A 648 -32.22 -0.79 -7.49
N PRO A 649 -31.42 0.29 -7.42
CA PRO A 649 -29.98 0.19 -7.54
C PRO A 649 -29.37 -0.49 -6.31
N THR A 650 -28.27 -1.22 -6.50
CA THR A 650 -27.59 -1.93 -5.40
C THR A 650 -26.96 -0.92 -4.44
N CYS A 651 -27.34 -1.02 -3.16
CA CYS A 651 -26.84 -0.19 -2.08
C CYS A 651 -26.10 -1.06 -1.05
N ASN A 652 -24.87 -0.69 -0.72
CA ASN A 652 -24.08 -1.32 0.34
C ASN A 652 -23.96 -0.35 1.52
N LEU A 653 -24.33 -0.78 2.72
CA LEU A 653 -24.29 0.01 3.95
C LEU A 653 -23.38 -0.66 5.00
N ARG A 654 -22.43 0.11 5.52
CA ARG A 654 -21.73 -0.19 6.77
C ARG A 654 -22.33 0.68 7.86
N ILE A 655 -22.90 0.05 8.87
CA ILE A 655 -23.68 0.71 9.92
C ILE A 655 -22.91 0.56 11.22
N PHE A 656 -22.27 1.64 11.65
CA PHE A 656 -21.54 1.70 12.90
C PHE A 656 -22.44 2.20 14.03
N TYR A 657 -22.49 1.47 15.14
CA TYR A 657 -23.26 1.87 16.32
C TYR A 657 -22.37 2.01 17.54
N LYS A 658 -22.61 3.04 18.36
CA LYS A 658 -21.88 3.28 19.60
C LYS A 658 -22.35 2.31 20.68
N VAL A 659 -21.46 1.46 21.18
CA VAL A 659 -21.82 0.50 22.24
C VAL A 659 -22.23 1.24 23.52
N GLY A 660 -23.30 0.77 24.16
CA GLY A 660 -23.88 1.39 25.36
C GLY A 660 -24.69 2.66 25.11
N SER A 661 -24.81 3.11 23.86
CA SER A 661 -25.55 4.33 23.50
C SER A 661 -26.34 4.17 22.20
N SER A 662 -26.61 2.96 21.72
CA SER A 662 -27.46 2.69 20.56
C SER A 662 -28.27 1.41 20.80
N PRO A 663 -29.46 1.26 20.20
CA PRO A 663 -30.09 -0.05 20.12
C PRO A 663 -29.13 -1.07 19.51
N GLY A 664 -29.12 -2.28 20.06
CA GLY A 664 -28.21 -3.35 19.66
C GLY A 664 -28.46 -3.88 18.23
N PRO A 665 -27.61 -4.78 17.74
CA PRO A 665 -27.58 -5.14 16.32
C PRO A 665 -28.86 -5.81 15.82
N ASN A 666 -29.63 -6.54 16.65
CA ASN A 666 -30.89 -7.13 16.17
C ASN A 666 -31.98 -6.07 15.98
N PHE A 667 -32.01 -5.01 16.79
CA PHE A 667 -32.96 -3.92 16.59
C PHE A 667 -32.78 -3.26 15.22
N VAL A 668 -31.53 -2.94 14.86
CA VAL A 668 -31.18 -2.38 13.55
C VAL A 668 -31.51 -3.36 12.43
N HIS A 669 -31.17 -4.65 12.61
CA HIS A 669 -31.50 -5.70 11.64
C HIS A 669 -33.02 -5.84 11.42
N ASN A 670 -33.82 -5.78 12.48
CA ASN A 670 -35.28 -5.88 12.39
C ASN A 670 -35.88 -4.72 11.58
N VAL A 671 -35.37 -3.50 11.74
CA VAL A 671 -35.78 -2.36 10.90
C VAL A 671 -35.36 -2.58 9.45
N LEU A 672 -34.12 -3.01 9.20
CA LEU A 672 -33.63 -3.28 7.85
C LEU A 672 -34.46 -4.35 7.12
N SER A 673 -35.02 -5.34 7.84
CA SER A 673 -35.87 -6.38 7.25
C SER A 673 -37.14 -5.82 6.58
N GLN A 674 -37.62 -4.65 7.01
CA GLN A 674 -38.75 -3.94 6.40
C GLN A 674 -38.42 -3.42 4.98
N PHE A 675 -37.13 -3.30 4.66
CA PHE A 675 -36.62 -2.89 3.35
C PHE A 675 -36.20 -4.07 2.47
N SER A 676 -36.69 -5.28 2.74
CA SER A 676 -36.35 -6.51 1.98
C SER A 676 -36.65 -6.44 0.48
N THR A 677 -37.52 -5.52 0.03
CA THR A 677 -37.78 -5.26 -1.40
C THR A 677 -36.70 -4.40 -2.07
N ARG A 678 -35.87 -3.70 -1.28
CA ARG A 678 -34.74 -2.90 -1.77
C ARG A 678 -33.51 -3.78 -1.97
N ASN A 679 -32.70 -3.41 -2.95
CA ASN A 679 -31.45 -4.09 -3.25
C ASN A 679 -30.33 -3.65 -2.27
N LEU A 680 -30.44 -4.10 -1.01
CA LEU A 680 -29.63 -3.62 0.11
C LEU A 680 -28.70 -4.71 0.64
N VAL A 681 -27.41 -4.38 0.84
CA VAL A 681 -26.45 -5.20 1.60
C VAL A 681 -26.02 -4.39 2.80
N SER A 682 -26.08 -4.98 3.99
CA SER A 682 -25.72 -4.28 5.22
C SER A 682 -24.77 -5.09 6.10
N THR A 683 -23.90 -4.40 6.82
CA THR A 683 -23.07 -4.96 7.90
C THR A 683 -23.16 -4.02 9.10
N ILE A 684 -23.53 -4.56 10.26
CA ILE A 684 -23.75 -3.79 11.49
C ILE A 684 -22.52 -3.99 12.38
N ILE A 685 -21.86 -2.91 12.77
CA ILE A 685 -20.52 -2.95 13.35
C ILE A 685 -20.51 -2.13 14.64
N PRO A 686 -20.15 -2.69 15.79
CA PRO A 686 -20.01 -1.91 17.00
C PRO A 686 -18.75 -1.03 16.93
N ALA A 687 -18.84 0.16 17.51
CA ALA A 687 -17.73 1.09 17.69
C ALA A 687 -17.74 1.67 19.11
N THR A 688 -16.59 2.14 19.58
CA THR A 688 -16.49 2.78 20.91
C THR A 688 -17.02 4.21 20.87
N HIS A 689 -16.66 4.97 19.82
CA HIS A 689 -17.13 6.32 19.56
C HIS A 689 -17.28 6.53 18.04
N LEU A 690 -18.04 7.54 17.67
CA LEU A 690 -18.30 7.93 16.29
C LEU A 690 -17.90 9.40 16.07
N HIS A 691 -18.27 9.96 14.92
CA HIS A 691 -17.97 11.31 14.46
C HIS A 691 -17.91 12.43 15.52
N ASN A 692 -18.85 12.41 16.48
CA ASN A 692 -18.84 13.27 17.66
C ASN A 692 -19.50 12.54 18.84
N PHE A 693 -19.43 13.11 20.05
CA PHE A 693 -19.95 12.51 21.28
C PHE A 693 -21.46 12.21 21.27
N SER A 694 -22.24 13.04 20.58
CA SER A 694 -23.70 12.91 20.48
C SER A 694 -24.16 11.92 19.41
N THR A 695 -23.27 11.54 18.48
CA THR A 695 -23.57 10.57 17.42
C THR A 695 -23.52 9.16 18.00
N PHE A 696 -24.62 8.42 17.82
CA PHE A 696 -24.72 7.04 18.28
C PHE A 696 -24.93 6.03 17.16
N LEU A 697 -25.32 6.48 15.97
CA LEU A 697 -25.36 5.67 14.75
C LEU A 697 -24.67 6.44 13.61
N SER A 698 -23.75 5.79 12.90
CA SER A 698 -23.14 6.29 11.66
C SER A 698 -23.36 5.28 10.55
N ILE A 699 -23.86 5.72 9.40
CA ILE A 699 -24.14 4.86 8.26
C ILE A 699 -23.34 5.35 7.07
N CYS A 700 -22.34 4.55 6.69
CA CYS A 700 -21.50 4.77 5.53
C CYS A 700 -22.03 3.92 4.36
N GLY A 701 -22.55 4.58 3.33
CA GLY A 701 -23.28 3.92 2.25
C GLY A 701 -22.70 4.18 0.86
N ILE A 702 -22.78 3.19 -0.01
CA ILE A 702 -22.44 3.27 -1.43
C ILE A 702 -23.63 2.78 -2.25
N ARG A 703 -23.97 3.48 -3.32
CA ARG A 703 -24.80 2.97 -4.41
C ARG A 703 -23.94 2.85 -5.66
N HIS A 704 -24.01 1.69 -6.32
CA HIS A 704 -23.32 1.43 -7.59
C HIS A 704 -24.22 0.65 -8.56
N GLU A 705 -24.49 1.25 -9.72
CA GLU A 705 -25.44 0.73 -10.73
C GLU A 705 -24.82 -0.23 -11.75
#